data_AF-A0A6G0TX26-F1
#
_entry.id   AF-A0A6G0TX26-F1
#
_cell.length_a   1.000
_cell.length_b   1.000
_cell.length_c   1.000
_cell.angle_alpha   90.00
_cell.angle_beta   90.00
_cell.angle_gamma   90.00
#
_symmetry.space_group_name_H-M   'P 1'
#
loop_
_entity.id
_entity.type
_entity.pdbx_description
1 polymer ?
#
loop_
_entity_poly.entity_id
_entity_poly.type
_entity_poly.pdbx_seq_one_letter_code
_entity_poly.pdbx_strand_id
1 'polypeptide(L)'
;MSSMFEITDLQKIGVGLAGFGISFLFLGMLLLFDKGLLAIGNILFIVGLSCVIGVQRTLKFFFQRQKIKASLSFFGGISVVLFGWPIVGMLFEIYGFILLFSGFFPVVINFMRRVPLLGTLLNLPGITGLLDRVAGDTRRTMITYDSFKTIIKLKILFLGFQLMLYLSYYIIIPTNWRFMGHLLPFIIILPNKLNFIVTTFYPMAQIKKNSKMTWQPNVTTMNKQNKSSMYVEYGNLIKELEQYMPQFKATIKDLQEPSQSFVTDFYTDVFSEFFCDVNNLTEIHINQNLTYNEMYSETVPILNMCTALKYIYSKLGIDDFGLNDICDPSSKRTYRLLQTMINFIKYSDEKIHEVDAKMKAVRNMKDTIDRYKKQKDIIVNTINKKSLDRIQRGVELKTIAEEVKDGKSELAKIQKHRDDVLKELDKVKQDQDDIEKKCSKLCELKDNIIRDINDLRAQIVEAPDLLKADHERLKRMKNEITEKKTAMMAQVSAKKQTVIILEQELTAQEKRLRLLTDVTEKNERISKLLNEIESMLQKKCELEESSENLKEKIEIMERERADINNKINYFTKEMEREHNSYKSKYDALNKEIDSMIKQSSHQSETIKSLDFEINKCNLRKKELETDVITIMKDFEFAKNALNELQKNFNLETIKNLMHHVQNEHNDY
;
A
#
# COMPACT_ATOMS: atom_id res chain seq x y z
N MET A 1 39.53 35.26 -11.12
CA MET A 1 39.50 34.18 -10.10
C MET A 1 38.20 34.32 -9.32
N SER A 2 37.12 33.72 -9.83
CA SER A 2 35.81 33.64 -9.18
C SER A 2 35.26 32.26 -9.50
N SER A 3 35.67 31.26 -8.72
CA SER A 3 35.06 29.94 -8.77
C SER A 3 33.62 30.07 -8.28
N MET A 4 32.69 30.23 -9.22
CA MET A 4 31.27 30.11 -8.96
C MET A 4 31.04 28.71 -8.39
N PHE A 5 30.58 28.63 -7.14
CA PHE A 5 30.26 27.38 -6.46
C PHE A 5 29.19 26.63 -7.28
N GLU A 6 29.61 25.69 -8.12
CA GLU A 6 28.69 24.77 -8.79
C GLU A 6 28.07 23.87 -7.72
N ILE A 7 26.79 24.10 -7.41
CA ILE A 7 26.01 23.23 -6.54
C ILE A 7 25.92 21.87 -7.23
N THR A 8 26.40 20.82 -6.57
CA THR A 8 26.40 19.47 -7.15
C THR A 8 24.97 18.96 -7.33
N ASP A 9 24.72 18.12 -8.33
CA ASP A 9 23.36 17.62 -8.60
C ASP A 9 22.79 16.82 -7.43
N LEU A 10 23.65 16.18 -6.63
CA LEU A 10 23.27 15.53 -5.38
C LEU A 10 22.71 16.53 -4.35
N GLN A 11 23.28 17.74 -4.26
CA GLN A 11 22.78 18.79 -3.39
C GLN A 11 21.44 19.35 -3.87
N LYS A 12 21.24 19.49 -5.19
CA LYS A 12 19.95 19.90 -5.77
C LYS A 12 18.86 18.86 -5.49
N ILE A 13 19.17 17.58 -5.67
CA ILE A 13 18.28 16.45 -5.33
C ILE A 13 18.00 16.44 -3.82
N GLY A 14 19.02 16.69 -2.99
CA GLY A 14 18.88 16.79 -1.54
C GLY A 14 17.93 17.92 -1.09
N VAL A 15 18.01 19.10 -1.70
CA VAL A 15 17.08 20.21 -1.42
C VAL A 15 15.66 19.82 -1.79
N GLY A 16 15.46 19.14 -2.92
CA GLY A 16 14.16 18.61 -3.33
C GLY A 16 13.59 17.59 -2.33
N LEU A 17 14.39 16.60 -1.92
CA LEU A 17 14.02 15.59 -0.93
C LEU A 17 13.67 16.19 0.43
N ALA A 18 14.44 17.18 0.91
CA ALA A 18 14.17 17.88 2.16
C ALA A 18 12.86 18.69 2.08
N GLY A 19 12.59 19.35 0.95
CA GLY A 19 11.34 20.07 0.71
C GLY A 19 10.12 19.14 0.65
N PHE A 20 10.23 17.99 -0.01
CA PHE A 20 9.19 16.96 0.02
C PHE A 20 8.98 16.41 1.43
N GLY A 21 10.04 16.14 2.19
CA GLY A 21 9.94 15.73 3.59
C GLY A 21 9.13 16.70 4.44
N ILE A 22 9.41 18.00 4.35
CA ILE A 22 8.64 19.06 5.03
C ILE A 22 7.17 19.07 4.58
N SER A 23 6.91 18.84 3.30
CA SER A 23 5.56 18.84 2.74
C SER A 23 4.74 17.64 3.21
N PHE A 24 5.35 16.45 3.30
CA PHE A 24 4.73 15.24 3.86
C PHE A 24 4.51 15.34 5.38
N LEU A 25 5.44 15.98 6.11
CA LEU A 25 5.24 16.30 7.53
C LEU A 25 4.06 17.25 7.72
N PHE A 26 3.95 18.29 6.89
CA PHE A 26 2.83 19.23 6.92
C PHE A 26 1.49 18.55 6.57
N LEU A 27 1.47 17.71 5.53
CA LEU A 27 0.28 16.96 5.15
C LEU A 27 -0.13 15.94 6.22
N GLY A 28 0.85 15.26 6.85
CA GLY A 28 0.60 14.37 7.98
C GLY A 28 0.00 15.09 9.19
N MET A 29 0.41 16.34 9.44
CA MET A 29 -0.24 17.19 10.44
C MET A 29 -1.67 17.61 10.05
N LEU A 30 -1.94 17.91 8.77
CA LEU A 30 -3.28 18.27 8.30
C LEU A 30 -4.25 17.09 8.35
N LEU A 31 -3.79 15.87 8.06
CA LEU A 31 -4.58 14.65 8.10
C LEU A 31 -4.64 14.02 9.51
N LEU A 32 -4.85 14.85 10.53
CA LEU A 32 -5.04 14.43 11.92
C LEU A 32 -3.88 13.58 12.49
N PHE A 33 -2.63 14.01 12.22
CA PHE A 33 -1.42 13.34 12.70
C PHE A 33 -1.27 11.90 12.19
N ASP A 34 -1.47 11.70 10.89
CA ASP A 34 -1.27 10.41 10.24
C ASP A 34 0.19 9.92 10.44
N LYS A 35 0.34 8.79 11.14
CA LYS A 35 1.64 8.24 11.55
C LYS A 35 2.49 7.84 10.34
N GLY A 36 1.86 7.38 9.26
CA GLY A 36 2.54 6.95 8.04
C GLY A 36 3.12 8.14 7.27
N LEU A 37 2.32 9.19 7.07
CA LEU A 37 2.77 10.42 6.42
C LEU A 37 3.87 11.12 7.22
N LEU A 38 3.75 11.18 8.55
CA LEU A 38 4.78 11.76 9.41
C LEU A 38 6.10 10.97 9.35
N ALA A 39 6.02 9.64 9.36
CA ALA A 39 7.19 8.77 9.24
C ALA A 39 7.91 8.94 7.89
N ILE A 40 7.16 8.93 6.79
CA ILE A 40 7.70 9.12 5.44
C ILE A 40 8.32 10.52 5.31
N GLY A 41 7.65 11.55 5.83
CA GLY A 41 8.17 12.91 5.86
C GLY A 41 9.51 13.02 6.60
N ASN A 42 9.64 12.38 7.76
CA ASN A 42 10.87 12.34 8.54
C ASN A 42 12.02 11.63 7.83
N ILE A 43 11.76 10.50 7.19
CA ILE A 43 12.76 9.75 6.41
C ILE A 43 13.26 10.61 5.24
N LEU A 44 12.34 11.19 4.46
CA LEU A 44 12.67 12.03 3.32
C LEU A 44 13.47 13.27 3.73
N PHE A 45 13.11 13.87 4.87
CA PHE A 45 13.80 15.03 5.41
C PHE A 45 15.26 14.73 5.80
N ILE A 46 15.50 13.62 6.52
CA ILE A 46 16.85 13.22 6.96
C ILE A 46 17.73 12.82 5.76
N VAL A 47 17.15 12.09 4.79
CA VAL A 47 17.85 11.70 3.56
C VAL A 47 18.18 12.94 2.73
N GLY A 48 17.22 13.86 2.55
CA GLY A 48 17.45 15.11 1.84
C GLY A 48 18.54 15.96 2.46
N LEU A 49 18.50 16.13 3.79
CA LEU A 49 19.55 16.84 4.52
C LEU A 49 20.93 16.19 4.36
N SER A 50 20.99 14.85 4.39
CA SER A 50 22.22 14.09 4.20
C SER A 50 22.80 14.27 2.80
N CYS A 51 21.97 14.44 1.77
CA CYS A 51 22.39 14.74 0.40
C CYS A 51 22.86 16.20 0.23
N VAL A 52 22.28 17.17 0.97
CA VAL A 52 22.70 18.59 0.91
C VAL A 52 24.04 18.81 1.61
N ILE A 53 24.21 18.26 2.81
CA ILE A 53 25.39 18.47 3.65
C ILE A 53 26.50 17.43 3.33
N GLY A 54 26.11 16.25 2.84
CA GLY A 54 26.96 15.08 2.61
C GLY A 54 26.89 14.09 3.78
N VAL A 55 26.82 12.79 3.48
CA VAL A 55 26.55 11.72 4.46
C VAL A 55 27.56 11.71 5.63
N GLN A 56 28.86 11.79 5.33
CA GLN A 56 29.91 11.77 6.35
C GLN A 56 29.89 13.02 7.25
N ARG A 57 29.57 14.18 6.68
CA ARG A 57 29.48 15.46 7.40
C ARG A 57 28.21 15.52 8.25
N THR A 58 27.12 14.96 7.74
CA THR A 58 25.83 14.85 8.45
C THR A 58 25.95 13.93 9.66
N LEU A 59 26.57 12.74 9.51
CA LEU A 59 26.81 11.85 10.64
C LEU A 59 27.69 12.51 11.71
N LYS A 60 28.79 13.15 11.32
CA LYS A 60 29.64 13.90 12.28
C LYS A 60 28.90 15.05 12.96
N PHE A 61 27.98 15.71 12.24
CA PHE A 61 27.17 16.82 12.74
C PHE A 61 26.11 16.37 13.77
N PHE A 62 25.41 15.26 13.51
CA PHE A 62 24.42 14.71 14.46
C PHE A 62 25.07 14.05 15.68
N PHE A 63 26.28 13.50 15.56
CA PHE A 63 26.99 12.84 16.67
C PHE A 63 28.08 13.70 17.35
N GLN A 64 28.10 15.00 17.10
CA GLN A 64 29.00 15.91 17.78
C GLN A 64 28.62 16.03 19.27
N ARG A 65 29.58 15.95 20.21
CA ARG A 65 29.32 15.93 21.67
C ARG A 65 28.36 17.03 22.17
N GLN A 66 28.44 18.22 21.58
CA GLN A 66 27.59 19.36 21.95
C GLN A 66 26.14 19.25 21.41
N LYS A 67 25.90 18.40 20.42
CA LYS A 67 24.61 18.22 19.73
C LYS A 67 23.90 16.90 20.06
N ILE A 68 24.55 15.97 20.78
CA ILE A 68 23.98 14.67 21.14
C ILE A 68 22.62 14.80 21.87
N LYS A 69 22.47 15.76 22.78
CA LYS A 69 21.19 15.98 23.49
C LYS A 69 20.07 16.40 22.53
N ALA A 70 20.40 17.23 21.52
CA ALA A 70 19.46 17.65 20.48
C ALA A 70 19.11 16.48 19.54
N SER A 71 20.12 15.71 19.13
CA SER A 71 19.94 14.54 18.27
C SER A 71 19.11 13.46 18.94
N LEU A 72 19.33 13.19 20.22
CA LEU A 72 18.57 12.21 20.99
C LEU A 72 17.11 12.63 21.14
N SER A 73 16.84 13.92 21.36
CA SER A 73 15.46 14.43 21.40
C SER A 73 14.79 14.37 20.02
N PHE A 74 15.53 14.64 18.94
CA PHE A 74 15.01 14.61 17.57
C PHE A 74 14.66 13.17 17.15
N PHE A 75 15.61 12.24 17.22
CA PHE A 75 15.37 10.83 16.89
C PHE A 75 14.42 10.15 17.88
N GLY A 76 14.48 10.52 19.17
CA GLY A 76 13.52 10.05 20.18
C GLY A 76 12.10 10.50 19.87
N GLY A 77 11.91 11.74 19.41
CA GLY A 77 10.62 12.25 18.93
C GLY A 77 10.07 11.41 17.77
N ILE A 78 10.91 11.12 16.77
CA ILE A 78 10.55 10.25 15.63
C ILE A 78 10.12 8.85 16.13
N SER A 79 10.86 8.24 17.06
CA SER A 79 10.48 6.95 17.64
C SER A 79 9.13 7.01 18.36
N VAL A 80 8.85 8.07 19.13
CA VAL A 80 7.57 8.24 19.85
C VAL A 80 6.40 8.41 18.87
N VAL A 81 6.60 9.07 17.73
CA VAL A 81 5.59 9.13 16.65
C VAL A 81 5.28 7.72 16.13
N LEU A 82 6.29 6.89 15.91
CA LEU A 82 6.14 5.51 15.42
C LEU A 82 5.47 4.58 16.45
N PHE A 83 5.73 4.76 17.75
CA PHE A 83 5.07 4.00 18.83
C PHE A 83 3.63 4.45 19.12
N GLY A 84 3.12 5.41 18.35
CA GLY A 84 1.70 5.70 18.30
C GLY A 84 1.25 6.92 19.09
N TRP A 85 2.19 7.75 19.57
CA TRP A 85 1.94 9.02 20.25
C TRP A 85 2.41 10.20 19.39
N PRO A 86 1.78 10.47 18.24
CA PRO A 86 2.31 11.39 17.24
C PRO A 86 2.37 12.85 17.72
N ILE A 87 1.41 13.28 18.54
CA ILE A 87 1.39 14.65 19.07
C ILE A 87 2.59 14.88 20.02
N VAL A 88 2.81 13.95 20.95
CA VAL A 88 3.93 14.03 21.90
C VAL A 88 5.26 13.89 21.17
N GLY A 89 5.36 12.93 20.25
CA GLY A 89 6.56 12.71 19.44
C GLY A 89 6.94 13.95 18.62
N MET A 90 5.96 14.61 17.99
CA MET A 90 6.19 15.85 17.24
C MET A 90 6.71 16.98 18.14
N LEU A 91 6.25 17.12 19.38
CA LEU A 91 6.77 18.13 20.31
C LEU A 91 8.25 17.90 20.63
N PHE A 92 8.64 16.65 20.90
CA PHE A 92 10.04 16.26 21.11
C PHE A 92 10.89 16.45 19.86
N GLU A 93 10.33 16.13 18.69
CA GLU A 93 10.99 16.27 17.39
C GLU A 93 11.26 17.74 17.07
N ILE A 94 10.27 18.63 17.22
CA ILE A 94 10.42 20.07 17.00
C ILE A 94 11.46 20.68 17.95
N TYR A 95 11.43 20.27 19.22
CA TYR A 95 12.43 20.72 20.20
C TYR A 95 13.84 20.31 19.81
N GLY A 96 14.03 19.03 19.47
CA GLY A 96 15.31 18.51 18.99
C GLY A 96 15.78 19.20 17.72
N PHE A 97 14.87 19.40 16.76
CA PHE A 97 15.14 20.05 15.47
C PHE A 97 15.62 21.50 15.64
N ILE A 98 14.91 22.32 16.40
CA ILE A 98 15.28 23.72 16.65
C ILE A 98 16.66 23.81 17.29
N LEU A 99 16.94 22.95 18.28
CA LEU A 99 18.23 22.97 18.98
C LEU A 99 19.38 22.55 18.05
N LEU A 100 19.14 21.58 17.16
CA LEU A 100 20.14 21.00 16.26
C LEU A 100 20.55 21.97 15.13
N PHE A 101 19.58 22.74 14.59
CA PHE A 101 19.77 23.69 13.48
C PHE A 101 19.81 25.16 13.89
N SER A 102 19.72 25.48 15.17
CA SER A 102 19.81 26.85 15.72
C SER A 102 20.95 27.68 15.12
N GLY A 103 22.15 27.11 14.99
CA GLY A 103 23.31 27.78 14.42
C GLY A 103 23.25 28.06 12.90
N PHE A 104 22.27 27.51 12.18
CA PHE A 104 22.07 27.72 10.74
C PHE A 104 20.93 28.68 10.42
N PHE A 105 20.10 29.05 11.39
CA PHE A 105 18.98 29.96 11.15
C PHE A 105 19.40 31.31 10.56
N PRO A 106 20.50 31.97 10.99
CA PRO A 106 20.92 33.23 10.36
C PRO A 106 21.22 33.08 8.87
N VAL A 107 21.78 31.94 8.47
CA VAL A 107 22.10 31.62 7.06
C VAL A 107 20.83 31.40 6.25
N VAL A 108 19.87 30.63 6.80
CA VAL A 108 18.59 30.34 6.15
C VAL A 108 17.72 31.59 6.04
N ILE A 109 17.68 32.43 7.07
CA ILE A 109 16.92 33.69 7.09
C ILE A 109 17.50 34.67 6.05
N ASN A 110 18.81 34.83 6.02
CA ASN A 110 19.47 35.67 5.02
C ASN A 110 19.31 35.13 3.59
N PHE A 111 19.18 33.81 3.44
CA PHE A 111 18.85 33.18 2.15
C PHE A 111 17.38 33.43 1.76
N MET A 112 16.42 33.24 2.67
CA MET A 112 14.99 33.48 2.40
C MET A 112 14.70 34.95 2.09
N ARG A 113 15.44 35.90 2.69
CA ARG A 113 15.35 37.34 2.37
C ARG A 113 15.76 37.67 0.92
N ARG A 114 16.52 36.79 0.25
CA ARG A 114 16.95 36.95 -1.15
C ARG A 114 15.97 36.37 -2.16
N VAL A 115 14.93 35.64 -1.71
CA VAL A 115 13.91 35.04 -2.59
C VAL A 115 12.79 36.06 -2.82
N PRO A 116 12.41 36.37 -4.09
CA PRO A 116 11.28 37.24 -4.40
C PRO A 116 9.98 36.68 -3.79
N LEU A 117 9.05 37.56 -3.37
CA LEU A 117 7.81 37.25 -2.61
C LEU A 117 8.05 36.89 -1.13
N LEU A 118 8.94 35.95 -0.82
CA LEU A 118 9.25 35.57 0.57
C LEU A 118 10.02 36.68 1.30
N GLY A 119 10.96 37.36 0.62
CA GLY A 119 11.67 38.51 1.15
C GLY A 119 10.73 39.67 1.48
N THR A 120 9.69 39.91 0.68
CA THR A 120 8.69 40.95 0.91
C THR A 120 7.86 40.67 2.17
N LEU A 121 7.53 39.39 2.43
CA LEU A 121 6.79 38.95 3.61
C LEU A 121 7.66 38.99 4.89
N LEU A 122 8.94 38.64 4.78
CA LEU A 122 9.90 38.64 5.90
C LEU A 122 10.41 40.05 6.26
N ASN A 123 10.25 41.02 5.37
CA ASN A 123 10.62 42.43 5.56
C ASN A 123 9.44 43.34 6.02
N LEU A 124 8.28 42.76 6.37
CA LEU A 124 7.15 43.49 6.95
C LEU A 124 7.49 44.03 8.36
N PRO A 125 7.11 45.27 8.70
CA PRO A 125 7.38 45.87 10.00
C PRO A 125 6.65 45.07 11.10
N GLY A 126 7.44 44.38 11.94
CA GLY A 126 6.97 43.47 12.99
C GLY A 126 7.56 42.06 12.87
N ILE A 127 7.58 41.50 11.66
CA ILE A 127 8.18 40.18 11.38
C ILE A 127 9.70 40.30 11.36
N THR A 128 10.24 41.36 10.76
CA THR A 128 11.69 41.60 10.67
C THR A 128 12.36 41.72 12.04
N GLY A 129 11.73 42.42 13.01
CA GLY A 129 12.26 42.56 14.37
C GLY A 129 12.26 41.26 15.19
N LEU A 130 11.33 40.34 14.92
CA LEU A 130 11.32 38.99 15.49
C LEU A 130 12.43 38.12 14.87
N LEU A 131 12.57 38.17 13.54
CA LEU A 131 13.60 37.42 12.81
C LEU A 131 15.02 37.91 13.15
N ASP A 132 15.23 39.21 13.31
CA ASP A 132 16.53 39.77 13.70
C ASP A 132 16.87 39.47 15.17
N ARG A 133 15.88 39.34 16.06
CA ARG A 133 16.07 38.83 17.44
C ARG A 133 16.43 37.34 17.47
N VAL A 134 15.88 36.54 16.56
CA VAL A 134 16.20 35.10 16.45
C VAL A 134 17.54 34.87 15.73
N ALA A 135 17.91 35.72 14.78
CA ALA A 135 19.15 35.61 14.01
C ALA A 135 20.36 36.33 14.66
N GLY A 136 20.13 37.30 15.55
CA GLY A 136 21.14 38.25 16.01
C GLY A 136 22.03 37.82 17.18
N ASP A 137 21.82 36.67 17.83
CA ASP A 137 22.62 36.27 19.00
C ASP A 137 23.34 34.93 18.82
N THR A 138 24.36 34.93 17.96
CA THR A 138 25.21 33.76 17.68
C THR A 138 26.22 33.45 18.82
N ARG A 139 26.17 34.16 19.96
CA ARG A 139 27.18 33.99 21.05
C ARG A 139 26.67 33.44 22.37
N ARG A 140 25.40 33.02 22.49
CA ARG A 140 24.91 32.26 23.66
C ARG A 140 24.29 30.94 23.24
N THR A 141 24.86 29.84 23.71
CA THR A 141 24.36 28.46 23.56
C THR A 141 23.07 28.17 24.35
N MET A 142 22.27 29.19 24.69
CA MET A 142 20.93 29.03 25.24
C MET A 142 19.99 29.99 24.54
N ILE A 143 19.07 29.42 23.75
CA ILE A 143 17.88 30.11 23.28
C ILE A 143 17.10 30.54 24.53
N THR A 144 16.97 31.84 24.75
CA THR A 144 16.22 32.42 25.86
C THR A 144 14.74 32.00 25.81
N TYR A 145 14.21 31.69 26.98
CA TYR A 145 12.87 31.19 27.28
C TYR A 145 11.73 31.99 26.60
N ASP A 146 11.94 33.28 26.30
CA ASP A 146 10.94 34.18 25.69
C ASP A 146 10.67 33.95 24.20
N SER A 147 11.69 33.59 23.41
CA SER A 147 11.49 33.21 22.00
C SER A 147 10.71 31.89 21.90
N PHE A 148 10.92 31.00 22.88
CA PHE A 148 10.25 29.72 23.03
C PHE A 148 8.76 29.89 23.38
N LYS A 149 8.44 30.83 24.28
CA LYS A 149 7.07 31.14 24.72
C LYS A 149 6.20 31.67 23.57
N THR A 150 6.78 32.42 22.63
CA THR A 150 6.03 33.00 21.50
C THR A 150 5.74 31.97 20.41
N ILE A 151 6.70 31.09 20.10
CA ILE A 151 6.52 30.00 19.13
C ILE A 151 5.57 28.94 19.68
N ILE A 152 5.69 28.59 20.97
CA ILE A 152 4.74 27.70 21.65
C ILE A 152 3.34 28.33 21.67
N LYS A 153 3.20 29.64 21.95
CA LYS A 153 1.90 30.32 21.89
C LYS A 153 1.29 30.28 20.49
N LEU A 154 2.05 30.55 19.44
CA LEU A 154 1.55 30.49 18.05
C LEU A 154 1.10 29.07 17.67
N LYS A 155 1.81 28.04 18.15
CA LYS A 155 1.50 26.64 17.86
C LYS A 155 0.38 26.07 18.74
N ILE A 156 0.23 26.52 19.98
CA ILE A 156 -0.93 26.23 20.83
C ILE A 156 -2.18 26.91 20.28
N LEU A 157 -2.07 28.13 19.74
CA LEU A 157 -3.16 28.81 19.06
C LEU A 157 -3.58 28.05 17.80
N PHE A 158 -2.62 27.53 17.04
CA PHE A 158 -2.87 26.72 15.84
C PHE A 158 -3.45 25.33 16.17
N LEU A 159 -2.95 24.67 17.23
CA LEU A 159 -3.54 23.43 17.76
C LEU A 159 -4.95 23.68 18.31
N GLY A 160 -5.19 24.81 18.97
CA GLY A 160 -6.50 25.22 19.46
C GLY A 160 -7.49 25.46 18.32
N PHE A 161 -7.05 26.11 17.24
CA PHE A 161 -7.85 26.32 16.03
C PHE A 161 -8.16 24.98 15.33
N GLN A 162 -7.21 24.05 15.25
CA GLN A 162 -7.43 22.71 14.71
C GLN A 162 -8.31 21.83 15.61
N LEU A 163 -8.20 21.96 16.94
CA LEU A 163 -9.10 21.32 17.90
C LEU A 163 -10.51 21.90 17.80
N MET A 164 -10.65 23.20 17.53
CA MET A 164 -11.93 23.85 17.29
C MET A 164 -12.57 23.38 15.98
N LEU A 165 -11.78 23.15 14.92
CA LEU A 165 -12.23 22.53 13.68
C LEU A 165 -12.59 21.05 13.86
N TYR A 166 -11.84 20.33 14.70
CA TYR A 166 -12.10 18.93 15.06
C TYR A 166 -13.40 18.79 15.87
N LEU A 167 -13.62 19.69 16.83
CA LEU A 167 -14.87 19.77 17.61
C LEU A 167 -16.03 20.24 16.73
N SER A 168 -15.82 21.20 15.82
CA SER A 168 -16.81 21.64 14.83
C SER A 168 -17.22 20.50 13.89
N TYR A 169 -16.29 19.64 13.47
CA TYR A 169 -16.57 18.47 12.65
C TYR A 169 -17.43 17.43 13.39
N TYR A 170 -17.24 17.30 14.71
CA TYR A 170 -18.07 16.45 15.57
C TYR A 170 -19.41 17.08 15.99
N ILE A 171 -19.56 18.40 15.90
CA ILE A 171 -20.81 19.13 16.24
C ILE A 171 -21.79 19.19 15.05
N ILE A 172 -21.32 19.06 13.80
CA ILE A 172 -22.14 19.24 12.59
C ILE A 172 -22.75 17.93 12.06
N ILE A 173 -22.46 16.77 12.67
CA ILE A 173 -23.16 15.51 12.35
C ILE A 173 -23.97 15.06 13.58
N PRO A 174 -25.30 15.21 13.58
CA PRO A 174 -26.13 14.60 14.60
C PRO A 174 -26.36 13.13 14.22
N THR A 175 -25.85 12.18 15.01
CA THR A 175 -26.66 11.09 15.61
C THR A 175 -25.81 10.09 16.42
N ASN A 176 -26.25 9.92 17.68
CA ASN A 176 -26.11 8.77 18.58
C ASN A 176 -24.86 8.63 19.47
N TRP A 177 -24.95 9.41 20.55
CA TRP A 177 -24.32 9.27 21.85
C TRP A 177 -24.66 7.92 22.54
N ARG A 178 -23.64 7.11 22.84
CA ARG A 178 -23.56 6.35 24.12
C ARG A 178 -22.12 5.90 24.35
N PHE A 179 -21.60 6.14 25.55
CA PHE A 179 -20.26 5.84 26.07
C PHE A 179 -19.17 6.91 25.93
N MET A 180 -19.33 7.99 26.69
CA MET A 180 -18.23 8.48 27.54
C MET A 180 -18.71 8.46 28.98
N GLY A 181 -17.98 7.72 29.82
CA GLY A 181 -18.18 7.66 31.25
C GLY A 181 -16.91 7.13 31.91
N HIS A 182 -16.05 8.07 32.28
CA HIS A 182 -14.96 7.96 33.26
C HIS A 182 -13.54 7.64 32.76
N LEU A 183 -12.79 8.74 32.64
CA LEU A 183 -11.37 8.83 32.99
C LEU A 183 -11.16 8.66 34.51
N LEU A 184 -10.03 8.02 34.84
CA LEU A 184 -9.36 7.72 36.13
C LEU A 184 -9.75 8.53 37.38
N PRO A 185 -9.59 7.90 38.57
CA PRO A 185 -8.50 8.35 39.45
C PRO A 185 -7.63 7.25 40.13
N PHE A 186 -6.55 7.76 40.71
CA PHE A 186 -5.36 7.21 41.37
C PHE A 186 -5.54 6.24 42.57
N ILE A 187 -4.54 5.33 42.70
CA ILE A 187 -3.71 4.89 43.86
C ILE A 187 -4.34 4.79 45.29
N ILE A 188 -3.99 3.65 45.94
CA ILE A 188 -3.91 3.30 47.39
C ILE A 188 -5.09 2.46 47.93
N ILE A 189 -4.76 1.23 48.37
CA ILE A 189 -5.10 0.53 49.64
C ILE A 189 -5.18 -1.00 49.38
N LEU A 190 -4.09 -1.72 49.70
CA LEU A 190 -4.16 -2.97 50.47
C LEU A 190 -4.03 -2.58 51.96
N PRO A 191 -4.40 -3.39 52.97
CA PRO A 191 -5.07 -4.70 52.97
C PRO A 191 -6.27 -4.78 53.97
N ASN A 192 -7.19 -5.73 53.81
CA ASN A 192 -7.43 -6.73 54.87
C ASN A 192 -8.39 -7.84 54.45
N LYS A 193 -8.03 -9.00 54.96
CA LYS A 193 -8.50 -10.35 54.70
C LYS A 193 -9.88 -10.65 55.32
N LEU A 194 -10.54 -11.64 54.69
CA LEU A 194 -11.41 -12.66 55.30
C LEU A 194 -12.63 -12.17 56.09
N ASN A 195 -13.82 -12.25 55.47
CA ASN A 195 -14.81 -13.27 55.80
C ASN A 195 -16.11 -13.10 55.00
N PHE A 196 -16.10 -13.74 53.82
CA PHE A 196 -17.26 -14.30 53.13
C PHE A 196 -16.63 -15.25 52.09
N ILE A 197 -16.21 -16.45 52.45
CA ILE A 197 -17.02 -17.65 52.72
C ILE A 197 -18.27 -17.71 51.82
N VAL A 198 -18.07 -18.51 50.77
CA VAL A 198 -19.03 -19.33 50.01
C VAL A 198 -19.57 -18.71 48.72
N THR A 199 -19.07 -19.28 47.61
CA THR A 199 -19.31 -19.03 46.18
C THR A 199 -18.49 -17.87 45.61
N THR A 200 -17.26 -18.05 45.12
CA THR A 200 -16.93 -18.93 44.00
C THR A 200 -15.41 -18.91 43.77
N PHE A 201 -14.67 -20.00 44.04
CA PHE A 201 -13.36 -20.27 43.42
C PHE A 201 -13.08 -21.79 43.42
N TYR A 202 -12.86 -22.32 42.21
CA TYR A 202 -12.35 -23.65 41.82
C TYR A 202 -13.22 -24.89 42.10
N PRO A 203 -13.27 -25.87 41.17
CA PRO A 203 -12.19 -26.29 40.26
C PRO A 203 -12.53 -26.12 38.77
N MET A 204 -11.55 -25.96 37.87
CA MET A 204 -10.94 -27.05 37.11
C MET A 204 -9.65 -26.50 36.46
N ALA A 205 -8.42 -26.99 36.61
CA ALA A 205 -7.97 -28.29 37.09
C ALA A 205 -8.80 -29.46 36.56
N GLN A 206 -9.24 -29.37 35.29
CA GLN A 206 -9.45 -30.48 34.32
C GLN A 206 -9.82 -29.89 32.94
N ILE A 207 -8.82 -29.47 32.16
CA ILE A 207 -8.68 -29.91 30.75
C ILE A 207 -7.21 -30.29 30.55
N LYS A 208 -6.77 -31.18 31.43
CA LYS A 208 -5.71 -32.15 31.17
C LYS A 208 -6.32 -33.51 31.48
N LYS A 209 -7.39 -33.87 30.76
CA LYS A 209 -8.04 -35.19 30.64
C LYS A 209 -9.33 -34.99 29.83
N ASN A 210 -9.59 -35.90 28.88
CA ASN A 210 -10.68 -35.94 27.88
C ASN A 210 -10.31 -35.15 26.60
N SER A 211 -9.52 -35.66 25.67
CA SER A 211 -9.40 -37.03 25.18
C SER A 211 -8.00 -37.61 25.40
N LYS A 212 -7.82 -38.37 26.48
CA LYS A 212 -7.03 -39.59 26.35
C LYS A 212 -7.92 -40.60 25.61
N MET A 213 -8.12 -40.41 24.31
CA MET A 213 -8.17 -41.58 23.44
C MET A 213 -6.72 -41.84 23.07
N THR A 214 -5.99 -42.32 24.08
CA THR A 214 -4.78 -43.08 23.81
C THR A 214 -5.24 -44.21 22.91
N TRP A 215 -4.67 -44.31 21.71
CA TRP A 215 -4.68 -45.57 20.98
C TRP A 215 -4.34 -46.65 22.01
N GLN A 216 -5.30 -47.53 22.28
CA GLN A 216 -5.08 -48.67 23.16
C GLN A 216 -4.88 -49.86 22.23
N PRO A 217 -3.73 -50.55 22.32
CA PRO A 217 -3.56 -51.78 21.59
C PRO A 217 -4.66 -52.73 22.05
N ASN A 218 -5.56 -53.14 21.15
CA ASN A 218 -6.30 -54.38 21.36
C ASN A 218 -5.27 -55.51 21.23
N VAL A 219 -4.53 -55.77 22.32
CA VAL A 219 -3.70 -56.96 22.43
C VAL A 219 -4.66 -58.12 22.59
N THR A 220 -5.10 -58.70 21.48
CA THR A 220 -5.87 -59.93 21.49
C THR A 220 -4.95 -61.02 22.07
N THR A 221 -5.13 -61.34 23.35
CA THR A 221 -4.46 -62.47 24.00
C THR A 221 -4.95 -63.75 23.35
N MET A 222 -4.18 -64.29 22.40
CA MET A 222 -4.44 -65.60 21.82
C MET A 222 -4.18 -66.69 22.85
N ASN A 223 -5.24 -67.12 23.54
CA ASN A 223 -5.26 -68.43 24.18
C ASN A 223 -5.12 -69.52 23.12
N LYS A 224 -4.47 -70.64 23.47
CA LYS A 224 -4.19 -71.79 22.58
C LYS A 224 -5.42 -72.16 21.74
N GLN A 225 -5.40 -71.84 20.45
CA GLN A 225 -6.47 -72.16 19.50
C GLN A 225 -6.00 -73.13 18.41
N ASN A 226 -6.91 -74.02 18.02
CA ASN A 226 -6.75 -75.04 16.98
C ASN A 226 -6.47 -74.43 15.59
N LYS A 227 -5.77 -75.18 14.72
CA LYS A 227 -5.44 -74.77 13.32
C LYS A 227 -6.65 -74.28 12.50
N SER A 228 -7.85 -74.80 12.79
CA SER A 228 -9.08 -74.41 12.08
C SER A 228 -9.59 -73.01 12.44
N SER A 229 -9.21 -72.45 13.58
CA SER A 229 -9.60 -71.11 14.05
C SER A 229 -8.81 -70.00 13.34
N MET A 230 -7.49 -70.20 13.16
CA MET A 230 -6.62 -69.21 12.54
C MET A 230 -6.89 -68.99 11.04
N TYR A 231 -7.37 -70.01 10.33
CA TYR A 231 -7.69 -69.87 8.90
C TYR A 231 -8.83 -68.85 8.66
N VAL A 232 -9.79 -68.79 9.59
CA VAL A 232 -10.90 -67.82 9.57
C VAL A 232 -10.38 -66.42 9.88
N GLU A 233 -9.50 -66.29 10.87
CA GLU A 233 -8.86 -65.01 11.24
C GLU A 233 -8.03 -64.43 10.10
N TYR A 234 -7.28 -65.26 9.36
CA TYR A 234 -6.54 -64.85 8.17
C TYR A 234 -7.45 -64.38 7.05
N GLY A 235 -8.54 -65.11 6.79
CA GLY A 235 -9.54 -64.68 5.81
C GLY A 235 -10.19 -63.34 6.16
N ASN A 236 -10.41 -63.06 7.45
CA ASN A 236 -10.94 -61.77 7.89
C ASN A 236 -9.94 -60.63 7.70
N LEU A 237 -8.67 -60.81 8.10
CA LEU A 237 -7.63 -59.79 7.91
C LEU A 237 -7.41 -59.47 6.43
N ILE A 238 -7.43 -60.48 5.54
CA ILE A 238 -7.30 -60.25 4.09
C ILE A 238 -8.43 -59.37 3.56
N LYS A 239 -9.67 -59.61 3.98
CA LYS A 239 -10.80 -58.74 3.59
C LYS A 239 -10.63 -57.31 4.09
N GLU A 240 -10.07 -57.13 5.29
CA GLU A 240 -9.75 -55.80 5.81
C GLU A 240 -8.63 -55.13 5.01
N LEU A 241 -7.57 -55.87 4.68
CA LEU A 241 -6.48 -55.39 3.82
C LEU A 241 -7.01 -54.97 2.45
N GLU A 242 -7.85 -55.78 1.80
CA GLU A 242 -8.46 -55.44 0.51
C GLU A 242 -9.34 -54.19 0.58
N GLN A 243 -10.00 -53.94 1.71
CA GLN A 243 -10.85 -52.78 1.90
C GLN A 243 -10.06 -51.47 2.10
N TYR A 244 -9.00 -51.50 2.92
CA TYR A 244 -8.27 -50.30 3.32
C TYR A 244 -6.95 -50.09 2.54
N MET A 245 -6.45 -51.13 1.89
CA MET A 245 -5.24 -51.12 1.06
C MET A 245 -5.45 -51.93 -0.23
N PRO A 246 -6.34 -51.50 -1.13
CA PRO A 246 -6.74 -52.28 -2.31
C PRO A 246 -5.58 -52.60 -3.29
N GLN A 247 -4.50 -51.83 -3.23
CA GLN A 247 -3.26 -52.07 -3.98
C GLN A 247 -2.48 -53.30 -3.47
N PHE A 248 -2.59 -53.62 -2.18
CA PHE A 248 -1.85 -54.69 -1.54
C PHE A 248 -2.64 -56.00 -1.63
N LYS A 249 -2.08 -57.00 -2.31
CA LYS A 249 -2.72 -58.31 -2.48
C LYS A 249 -2.08 -59.34 -1.56
N ALA A 250 -2.88 -59.92 -0.67
CA ALA A 250 -2.44 -60.96 0.25
C ALA A 250 -3.26 -62.24 0.08
N THR A 251 -2.60 -63.40 0.11
CA THR A 251 -3.27 -64.69 0.17
C THR A 251 -3.16 -65.31 1.55
N ILE A 252 -4.01 -66.32 1.84
CA ILE A 252 -3.94 -67.05 3.12
C ILE A 252 -2.58 -67.74 3.28
N LYS A 253 -1.96 -68.17 2.16
CA LYS A 253 -0.64 -68.79 2.18
C LYS A 253 0.43 -67.79 2.63
N ASP A 254 0.36 -66.55 2.19
CA ASP A 254 1.33 -65.50 2.58
C ASP A 254 1.27 -65.18 4.08
N LEU A 255 0.11 -65.34 4.72
CA LEU A 255 -0.02 -65.20 6.18
C LEU A 255 0.39 -66.48 6.94
N GLN A 256 0.22 -67.66 6.35
CA GLN A 256 0.66 -68.93 6.92
C GLN A 256 2.18 -69.10 6.88
N GLU A 257 2.82 -68.62 5.81
CA GLU A 257 4.25 -68.72 5.53
C GLU A 257 4.75 -67.36 5.00
N PRO A 258 4.82 -66.32 5.86
CA PRO A 258 5.21 -65.00 5.41
C PRO A 258 6.67 -65.00 4.92
N SER A 259 6.89 -64.38 3.77
CA SER A 259 8.22 -64.14 3.23
C SER A 259 8.69 -62.73 3.57
N GLN A 260 10.00 -62.50 3.51
CA GLN A 260 10.55 -61.14 3.66
C GLN A 260 9.95 -60.18 2.62
N SER A 261 9.83 -60.61 1.35
CA SER A 261 9.21 -59.80 0.28
C SER A 261 7.80 -59.37 0.64
N PHE A 262 6.97 -60.32 1.08
CA PHE A 262 5.60 -60.03 1.49
C PHE A 262 5.52 -58.95 2.57
N VAL A 263 6.40 -59.01 3.56
CA VAL A 263 6.44 -58.04 4.66
C VAL A 263 6.97 -56.68 4.19
N THR A 264 8.03 -56.65 3.38
CA THR A 264 8.57 -55.39 2.85
C THR A 264 7.60 -54.73 1.89
N ASP A 265 6.89 -55.48 1.06
CA ASP A 265 5.88 -54.97 0.13
C ASP A 265 4.73 -54.33 0.90
N PHE A 266 4.22 -55.03 1.93
CA PHE A 266 3.18 -54.49 2.81
C PHE A 266 3.57 -53.14 3.41
N TYR A 267 4.73 -53.05 4.06
CA TYR A 267 5.13 -51.81 4.72
C TYR A 267 5.54 -50.71 3.75
N THR A 268 6.00 -51.07 2.55
CA THR A 268 6.25 -50.10 1.47
C THR A 268 4.94 -49.45 1.02
N ASP A 269 3.88 -50.25 0.88
CA ASP A 269 2.55 -49.75 0.57
C ASP A 269 1.99 -48.89 1.72
N VAL A 270 2.21 -49.30 2.97
CA VAL A 270 1.83 -48.49 4.15
C VAL A 270 2.53 -47.14 4.12
N PHE A 271 3.85 -47.10 3.89
CA PHE A 271 4.58 -45.83 3.83
C PHE A 271 4.10 -44.94 2.69
N SER A 272 3.78 -45.54 1.53
CA SER A 272 3.22 -44.83 0.39
C SER A 272 1.86 -44.21 0.72
N GLU A 273 0.99 -44.94 1.41
CA GLU A 273 -0.34 -44.48 1.85
C GLU A 273 -0.24 -43.26 2.77
N PHE A 274 0.77 -43.23 3.65
CA PHE A 274 1.03 -42.10 4.53
C PHE A 274 1.86 -40.97 3.89
N PHE A 275 2.05 -40.98 2.57
CA PHE A 275 2.84 -40.01 1.80
C PHE A 275 4.29 -39.88 2.30
N CYS A 276 4.84 -40.95 2.88
CA CYS A 276 6.26 -41.02 3.20
C CYS A 276 7.05 -41.22 1.90
N ASP A 277 8.19 -40.53 1.79
CA ASP A 277 9.08 -40.70 0.65
C ASP A 277 9.79 -42.06 0.76
N VAL A 278 9.26 -43.06 0.06
CA VAL A 278 9.79 -44.42 0.02
C VAL A 278 11.21 -44.45 -0.55
N ASN A 279 11.56 -43.53 -1.46
CA ASN A 279 12.91 -43.45 -2.02
C ASN A 279 13.93 -43.14 -0.93
N ASN A 280 13.59 -42.27 0.03
CA ASN A 280 14.42 -42.01 1.20
C ASN A 280 14.55 -43.23 2.12
N LEU A 281 13.65 -44.22 2.09
CA LEU A 281 13.81 -45.45 2.86
C LEU A 281 14.71 -46.46 2.13
N THR A 282 14.66 -46.47 0.80
CA THR A 282 15.41 -47.39 -0.07
C THR A 282 16.80 -46.89 -0.45
N GLU A 283 17.12 -45.61 -0.24
CA GLU A 283 18.42 -45.03 -0.57
C GLU A 283 19.40 -45.03 0.62
N ILE A 284 20.69 -45.11 0.30
CA ILE A 284 21.78 -44.91 1.25
C ILE A 284 21.98 -43.41 1.45
N HIS A 285 21.90 -42.95 2.70
CA HIS A 285 22.05 -41.54 3.04
C HIS A 285 23.51 -41.17 3.28
N ILE A 286 23.92 -39.98 2.86
CA ILE A 286 25.28 -39.43 3.06
C ILE A 286 25.67 -39.46 4.55
N ASN A 287 24.69 -39.25 5.43
CA ASN A 287 24.88 -39.21 6.89
C ASN A 287 25.22 -40.58 7.51
N GLN A 288 25.06 -41.69 6.76
CA GLN A 288 25.38 -43.05 7.22
C GLN A 288 26.87 -43.39 7.06
N ASN A 289 27.63 -42.54 6.36
CA ASN A 289 29.10 -42.52 6.35
C ASN A 289 29.76 -43.89 6.06
N LEU A 290 29.22 -44.62 5.07
CA LEU A 290 29.69 -45.94 4.67
C LEU A 290 30.85 -45.85 3.67
N THR A 291 31.88 -46.68 3.84
CA THR A 291 33.08 -46.67 2.98
C THR A 291 32.86 -47.34 1.62
N TYR A 292 31.94 -48.31 1.54
CA TYR A 292 31.67 -49.11 0.34
C TYR A 292 30.16 -49.28 0.11
N ASN A 293 29.51 -48.27 -0.46
CA ASN A 293 28.04 -48.22 -0.59
C ASN A 293 27.44 -49.42 -1.35
N GLU A 294 28.10 -49.89 -2.41
CA GLU A 294 27.57 -50.98 -3.25
C GLU A 294 27.40 -52.30 -2.49
N MET A 295 28.28 -52.60 -1.52
CA MET A 295 28.23 -53.83 -0.73
C MET A 295 27.04 -53.87 0.24
N TYR A 296 26.46 -52.73 0.58
CA TYR A 296 25.36 -52.62 1.55
C TYR A 296 24.03 -52.19 0.93
N SER A 297 23.97 -52.15 -0.40
CA SER A 297 22.79 -51.74 -1.18
C SER A 297 21.51 -52.51 -0.84
N GLU A 298 21.62 -53.79 -0.47
CA GLU A 298 20.47 -54.61 -0.05
C GLU A 298 20.18 -54.54 1.46
N THR A 299 21.20 -54.28 2.29
CA THR A 299 21.07 -54.33 3.76
C THR A 299 20.60 -53.01 4.36
N VAL A 300 21.09 -51.88 3.84
CA VAL A 300 20.76 -50.54 4.37
C VAL A 300 19.27 -50.21 4.25
N PRO A 301 18.58 -50.50 3.12
CA PRO A 301 17.14 -50.29 3.02
C PRO A 301 16.34 -51.03 4.10
N ILE A 302 16.72 -52.28 4.38
CA ILE A 302 16.08 -53.12 5.40
C ILE A 302 16.30 -52.50 6.80
N LEU A 303 17.50 -51.98 7.09
CA LEU A 303 17.79 -51.32 8.36
C LEU A 303 17.05 -49.99 8.52
N ASN A 304 16.95 -49.20 7.45
CA ASN A 304 16.15 -47.96 7.43
C ASN A 304 14.69 -48.27 7.73
N MET A 305 14.14 -49.28 7.03
CA MET A 305 12.77 -49.73 7.24
C MET A 305 12.53 -50.24 8.66
N CYS A 306 13.43 -51.10 9.16
CA CYS A 306 13.38 -51.62 10.52
C CYS A 306 13.41 -50.50 11.56
N THR A 307 14.22 -49.46 11.35
CA THR A 307 14.33 -48.31 12.24
C THR A 307 13.04 -47.49 12.24
N ALA A 308 12.48 -47.22 11.06
CA ALA A 308 11.22 -46.50 10.91
C ALA A 308 10.05 -47.26 11.55
N LEU A 309 9.92 -48.55 11.26
CA LEU A 309 8.85 -49.40 11.80
C LEU A 309 9.00 -49.59 13.30
N LYS A 310 10.21 -49.74 13.83
CA LYS A 310 10.44 -49.81 15.28
C LYS A 310 9.96 -48.54 15.98
N TYR A 311 10.21 -47.38 15.40
CA TYR A 311 9.68 -46.13 15.91
C TYR A 311 8.14 -46.11 15.87
N ILE A 312 7.53 -46.45 14.74
CA ILE A 312 6.07 -46.45 14.58
C ILE A 312 5.42 -47.42 15.57
N TYR A 313 5.88 -48.68 15.61
CA TYR A 313 5.32 -49.70 16.49
C TYR A 313 5.48 -49.35 17.97
N SER A 314 6.56 -48.67 18.38
CA SER A 314 6.66 -48.16 19.76
C SER A 314 5.54 -47.14 20.10
N LYS A 315 5.05 -46.38 19.12
CA LYS A 315 3.90 -45.48 19.30
C LYS A 315 2.57 -46.23 19.26
N LEU A 316 2.55 -47.34 18.53
CA LEU A 316 1.49 -48.34 18.55
C LEU A 316 1.71 -49.38 19.67
N GLY A 317 2.37 -49.04 20.78
CA GLY A 317 2.45 -49.90 21.97
C GLY A 317 3.10 -51.27 21.79
N ILE A 318 3.87 -51.47 20.72
CA ILE A 318 4.69 -52.66 20.46
C ILE A 318 6.16 -52.21 20.48
N ASP A 319 6.81 -52.40 21.63
CA ASP A 319 8.19 -51.93 21.85
C ASP A 319 9.26 -52.94 21.39
N ASP A 320 8.85 -54.18 21.10
CA ASP A 320 9.74 -55.31 20.80
C ASP A 320 9.93 -55.57 19.28
N PHE A 321 9.47 -54.66 18.41
CA PHE A 321 9.66 -54.80 16.96
C PHE A 321 11.15 -54.82 16.60
N GLY A 322 11.56 -55.80 15.79
CA GLY A 322 12.97 -56.05 15.46
C GLY A 322 13.20 -56.57 14.05
N LEU A 323 14.47 -56.78 13.70
CA LEU A 323 14.90 -57.16 12.34
C LEU A 323 14.30 -58.51 11.88
N ASN A 324 14.12 -59.45 12.82
CA ASN A 324 13.49 -60.74 12.53
C ASN A 324 12.04 -60.61 12.05
N ASP A 325 11.35 -59.52 12.41
CA ASP A 325 9.98 -59.28 11.96
C ASP A 325 9.91 -58.93 10.46
N ILE A 326 11.06 -58.64 9.84
CA ILE A 326 11.20 -58.35 8.41
C ILE A 326 11.92 -59.51 7.72
N CYS A 327 13.10 -59.92 8.20
CA CYS A 327 13.95 -60.87 7.50
C CYS A 327 13.56 -62.35 7.71
N ASP A 328 12.98 -62.70 8.86
CA ASP A 328 12.56 -64.07 9.18
C ASP A 328 11.20 -64.07 9.91
N PRO A 329 10.15 -63.61 9.21
CA PRO A 329 8.87 -63.34 9.84
C PRO A 329 8.16 -64.64 10.26
N SER A 330 7.61 -64.67 11.48
CA SER A 330 6.79 -65.79 11.95
C SER A 330 5.30 -65.53 11.74
N SER A 331 4.58 -66.52 11.20
CA SER A 331 3.14 -66.42 10.86
C SER A 331 2.27 -65.74 11.93
N LYS A 332 2.35 -66.19 13.18
CA LYS A 332 1.55 -65.62 14.29
C LYS A 332 1.93 -64.18 14.63
N ARG A 333 3.23 -63.83 14.56
CA ARG A 333 3.72 -62.49 14.90
C ARG A 333 3.38 -61.51 13.79
N THR A 334 3.62 -61.89 12.54
CA THR A 334 3.27 -61.09 11.35
C THR A 334 1.79 -60.78 11.31
N TYR A 335 0.92 -61.77 11.56
CA TYR A 335 -0.53 -61.53 11.66
C TYR A 335 -0.88 -60.44 12.68
N ARG A 336 -0.31 -60.48 13.89
CA ARG A 336 -0.58 -59.47 14.93
C ARG A 336 -0.07 -58.09 14.55
N LEU A 337 1.10 -58.01 13.95
CA LEU A 337 1.70 -56.75 13.49
C LEU A 337 0.83 -56.12 12.40
N LEU A 338 0.47 -56.88 11.36
CA LEU A 338 -0.42 -56.43 10.28
C LEU A 338 -1.79 -56.00 10.82
N GLN A 339 -2.39 -56.79 11.72
CA GLN A 339 -3.67 -56.42 12.34
C GLN A 339 -3.57 -55.12 13.15
N THR A 340 -2.46 -54.91 13.86
CA THR A 340 -2.19 -53.68 14.61
C THR A 340 -2.07 -52.48 13.67
N MET A 341 -1.32 -52.64 12.58
CA MET A 341 -1.14 -51.59 11.58
C MET A 341 -2.45 -51.25 10.86
N ILE A 342 -3.25 -52.26 10.48
CA ILE A 342 -4.56 -52.05 9.84
C ILE A 342 -5.53 -51.35 10.78
N ASN A 343 -5.53 -51.69 12.07
CA ASN A 343 -6.33 -50.97 13.06
C ASN A 343 -5.88 -49.50 13.19
N PHE A 344 -4.58 -49.23 13.05
CA PHE A 344 -4.08 -47.86 13.03
C PHE A 344 -4.48 -47.10 11.75
N ILE A 345 -4.41 -47.74 10.57
CA ILE A 345 -4.85 -47.16 9.30
C ILE A 345 -6.34 -46.80 9.36
N LYS A 346 -7.19 -47.74 9.81
CA LYS A 346 -8.62 -47.50 10.06
C LYS A 346 -8.87 -46.28 10.96
N TYR A 347 -8.13 -46.19 12.06
CA TYR A 347 -8.21 -45.05 12.97
C TYR A 347 -7.74 -43.74 12.33
N SER A 348 -6.67 -43.80 11.53
CA SER A 348 -6.15 -42.63 10.79
C SER A 348 -7.19 -42.11 9.79
N ASP A 349 -7.82 -43.00 9.02
CA ASP A 349 -8.87 -42.64 8.06
C ASP A 349 -10.09 -42.01 8.75
N GLU A 350 -10.52 -42.56 9.89
CA GLU A 350 -11.60 -41.96 10.67
C GLU A 350 -11.23 -40.55 11.15
N LYS A 351 -9.98 -40.34 11.57
CA LYS A 351 -9.49 -39.05 12.07
C LYS A 351 -9.15 -38.04 10.97
N ILE A 352 -8.84 -38.47 9.76
CA ILE A 352 -8.54 -37.55 8.66
C ILE A 352 -9.73 -36.65 8.35
N HIS A 353 -10.96 -37.17 8.47
CA HIS A 353 -12.19 -36.40 8.26
C HIS A 353 -12.38 -35.28 9.30
N GLU A 354 -11.94 -35.48 10.55
CA GLU A 354 -11.99 -34.44 11.60
C GLU A 354 -10.98 -33.30 11.32
N VAL A 355 -9.86 -33.64 10.66
CA VAL A 355 -8.76 -32.71 10.35
C VAL A 355 -8.93 -32.03 8.99
N ASP A 356 -9.65 -32.65 8.05
CA ASP A 356 -9.80 -32.17 6.67
C ASP A 356 -10.46 -30.78 6.59
N ALA A 357 -11.48 -30.52 7.41
CA ALA A 357 -12.10 -29.20 7.50
C ALA A 357 -11.09 -28.09 7.89
N LYS A 358 -10.18 -28.40 8.82
CA LYS A 358 -9.12 -27.48 9.25
C LYS A 358 -8.04 -27.34 8.17
N MET A 359 -7.64 -28.44 7.52
CA MET A 359 -6.68 -28.39 6.40
C MET A 359 -7.22 -27.60 5.20
N LYS A 360 -8.52 -27.72 4.90
CA LYS A 360 -9.19 -26.95 3.85
C LYS A 360 -9.23 -25.46 4.19
N ALA A 361 -9.51 -25.11 5.44
CA ALA A 361 -9.44 -23.72 5.90
C ALA A 361 -8.02 -23.13 5.80
N VAL A 362 -6.99 -23.90 6.16
CA VAL A 362 -5.58 -23.48 6.03
C VAL A 362 -5.18 -23.29 4.56
N ARG A 363 -5.59 -24.21 3.66
CA ARG A 363 -5.36 -24.07 2.21
C ARG A 363 -6.03 -22.81 1.65
N ASN A 364 -7.31 -22.59 1.98
CA ASN A 364 -8.04 -21.39 1.54
C ASN A 364 -7.39 -20.08 2.04
N MET A 365 -6.88 -20.08 3.28
CA MET A 365 -6.15 -18.94 3.84
C MET A 365 -4.84 -18.70 3.08
N LYS A 366 -4.08 -19.76 2.77
CA LYS A 366 -2.85 -19.67 1.99
C LYS A 366 -3.10 -19.11 0.58
N ASP A 367 -4.13 -19.59 -0.11
CA ASP A 367 -4.51 -19.08 -1.44
C ASP A 367 -4.88 -17.60 -1.39
N THR A 368 -5.56 -17.18 -0.32
CA THR A 368 -5.90 -15.77 -0.09
C THR A 368 -4.65 -14.91 0.10
N ILE A 369 -3.69 -15.39 0.90
CA ILE A 369 -2.40 -14.72 1.10
C ILE A 369 -1.64 -14.58 -0.23
N ASP A 370 -1.60 -15.64 -1.04
CA ASP A 370 -0.88 -15.62 -2.31
C ASP A 370 -1.56 -14.71 -3.36
N ARG A 371 -2.90 -14.61 -3.36
CA ARG A 371 -3.62 -13.60 -4.14
C ARG A 371 -3.24 -12.17 -3.73
N TYR A 372 -3.22 -11.89 -2.43
CA TYR A 372 -2.85 -10.54 -1.94
C TYR A 372 -1.38 -10.20 -2.23
N LYS A 373 -0.47 -11.17 -2.15
CA LYS A 373 0.93 -10.97 -2.58
C LYS A 373 1.01 -10.58 -4.06
N LYS A 374 0.33 -11.31 -4.96
CA LYS A 374 0.30 -10.97 -6.39
C LYS A 374 -0.27 -9.58 -6.65
N GLN A 375 -1.36 -9.21 -5.98
CA GLN A 375 -1.92 -7.86 -6.10
C GLN A 375 -0.95 -6.78 -5.62
N LYS A 376 -0.25 -7.01 -4.49
CA LYS A 376 0.78 -6.10 -3.99
C LYS A 376 1.88 -5.86 -5.04
N ASP A 377 2.35 -6.93 -5.67
CA ASP A 377 3.44 -6.85 -6.65
C ASP A 377 3.03 -6.07 -7.91
N ILE A 378 1.78 -6.26 -8.37
CA ILE A 378 1.21 -5.47 -9.48
C ILE A 378 1.15 -3.98 -9.13
N ILE A 379 0.70 -3.64 -7.92
CA ILE A 379 0.61 -2.25 -7.46
C ILE A 379 2.00 -1.62 -7.38
N VAL A 380 2.98 -2.33 -6.79
CA VAL A 380 4.37 -1.85 -6.68
C VAL A 380 4.97 -1.58 -8.07
N ASN A 381 4.78 -2.49 -9.03
CA ASN A 381 5.28 -2.30 -10.39
C ASN A 381 4.62 -1.10 -11.09
N THR A 382 3.33 -0.88 -10.84
CA THR A 382 2.60 0.27 -11.39
C THR A 382 3.10 1.60 -10.81
N ILE A 383 3.38 1.63 -9.51
CA ILE A 383 3.97 2.81 -8.83
C ILE A 383 5.34 3.12 -9.41
N ASN A 384 6.19 2.11 -9.59
CA ASN A 384 7.53 2.28 -10.15
C ASN A 384 7.48 2.81 -11.60
N LYS A 385 6.57 2.29 -12.44
CA LYS A 385 6.36 2.80 -13.80
C LYS A 385 5.92 4.27 -13.79
N LYS A 386 4.93 4.63 -12.96
CA LYS A 386 4.47 6.03 -12.83
C LYS A 386 5.54 6.97 -12.26
N SER A 387 6.46 6.47 -11.44
CA SER A 387 7.62 7.21 -10.94
C SER A 387 8.58 7.59 -12.09
N LEU A 388 8.89 6.63 -12.95
CA LEU A 388 9.73 6.85 -14.14
C LEU A 388 9.11 7.89 -15.10
N ASP A 389 7.81 7.78 -15.40
CA ASP A 389 7.09 8.73 -16.26
C ASP A 389 7.09 10.17 -15.70
N ARG A 390 7.19 10.33 -14.37
CA ARG A 390 7.28 11.65 -13.72
C ARG A 390 8.68 12.24 -13.85
N ILE A 391 9.73 11.42 -13.72
CA ILE A 391 11.11 11.86 -13.91
C ILE A 391 11.30 12.37 -15.35
N GLN A 392 10.80 11.63 -16.33
CA GLN A 392 10.92 11.98 -17.74
C GLN A 392 10.20 13.30 -18.09
N ARG A 393 8.94 13.47 -17.66
CA ARG A 393 8.21 14.74 -17.82
C ARG A 393 8.88 15.91 -17.09
N GLY A 394 9.52 15.65 -15.96
CA GLY A 394 10.29 16.65 -15.23
C GLY A 394 11.52 17.17 -15.99
N VAL A 395 12.10 16.35 -16.88
CA VAL A 395 13.20 16.76 -17.76
C VAL A 395 12.68 17.63 -18.89
N GLU A 396 11.61 17.22 -19.57
CA GLU A 396 10.99 17.97 -20.67
C GLU A 396 10.56 19.39 -20.24
N LEU A 397 9.96 19.51 -19.06
CA LEU A 397 9.55 20.81 -18.51
C LEU A 397 10.73 21.75 -18.22
N LYS A 398 11.90 21.21 -17.86
CA LYS A 398 13.10 22.03 -17.65
C LYS A 398 13.64 22.56 -18.97
N THR A 399 13.63 21.75 -20.03
CA THR A 399 14.09 22.16 -21.37
C THR A 399 13.22 23.30 -21.90
N ILE A 400 11.89 23.16 -21.83
CA ILE A 400 10.94 24.20 -22.27
C ILE A 400 11.10 25.49 -21.44
N ALA A 401 11.36 25.38 -20.13
CA ALA A 401 11.57 26.55 -19.28
C ALA A 401 12.85 27.34 -19.65
N GLU A 402 13.90 26.64 -20.07
CA GLU A 402 15.15 27.27 -20.55
C GLU A 402 14.92 28.00 -21.89
N GLU A 403 14.20 27.39 -22.83
CA GLU A 403 13.85 28.01 -24.12
C GLU A 403 13.00 29.28 -23.95
N VAL A 404 12.03 29.27 -23.04
CA VAL A 404 11.20 30.46 -22.74
C VAL A 404 12.02 31.59 -22.12
N LYS A 405 13.02 31.26 -21.31
CA LYS A 405 13.93 32.23 -20.68
C LYS A 405 14.81 32.91 -21.73
N ASP A 406 15.34 32.13 -22.68
CA ASP A 406 16.15 32.65 -23.79
C ASP A 406 15.30 33.56 -24.70
N GLY A 407 14.08 33.14 -25.05
CA GLY A 407 13.16 33.96 -25.84
C GLY A 407 12.81 35.30 -25.17
N LYS A 408 12.65 35.33 -23.84
CA LYS A 408 12.42 36.59 -23.09
C LYS A 408 13.62 37.53 -23.12
N SER A 409 14.84 36.98 -23.10
CA SER A 409 16.07 37.77 -23.20
C SER A 409 16.17 38.46 -24.57
N GLU A 410 15.86 37.76 -25.66
CA GLU A 410 15.85 38.36 -27.00
C GLU A 410 14.78 39.43 -27.17
N LEU A 411 13.57 39.22 -26.63
CA LEU A 411 12.50 40.23 -26.64
C LEU A 411 12.93 41.53 -25.95
N ALA A 412 13.65 41.43 -24.82
CA ALA A 412 14.15 42.59 -24.09
C ALA A 412 15.18 43.40 -24.89
N LYS A 413 16.02 42.73 -25.70
CA LYS A 413 16.98 43.40 -26.59
C LYS A 413 16.25 44.19 -27.68
N ILE A 414 15.23 43.61 -28.30
CA ILE A 414 14.42 44.27 -29.34
C ILE A 414 13.67 45.48 -28.77
N GLN A 415 13.10 45.36 -27.57
CA GLN A 415 12.42 46.48 -26.90
C GLN A 415 13.36 47.64 -26.60
N LYS A 416 14.57 47.36 -26.12
CA LYS A 416 15.58 48.40 -25.88
C LYS A 416 15.96 49.13 -27.17
N HIS A 417 16.14 48.40 -28.28
CA HIS A 417 16.47 49.00 -29.56
C HIS A 417 15.36 49.93 -30.08
N ARG A 418 14.08 49.53 -29.94
CA ARG A 418 12.92 50.38 -30.27
C ARG A 418 12.94 51.69 -29.49
N ASP A 419 13.21 51.63 -28.19
CA ASP A 419 13.17 52.80 -27.32
C ASP A 419 14.31 53.79 -27.62
N ASP A 420 15.47 53.30 -28.06
CA ASP A 420 16.58 54.15 -28.50
C ASP A 420 16.26 54.87 -29.82
N VAL A 421 15.58 54.21 -30.77
CA VAL A 421 15.14 54.84 -32.03
C VAL A 421 14.09 55.93 -31.79
N LEU A 422 13.17 55.74 -30.84
CA LEU A 422 12.18 56.75 -30.48
C LEU A 422 12.81 58.03 -29.93
N LYS A 423 13.87 57.91 -29.13
CA LYS A 423 14.59 59.08 -28.61
C LYS A 423 15.27 59.89 -29.71
N GLU A 424 15.81 59.22 -30.73
CA GLU A 424 16.40 59.91 -31.87
C GLU A 424 15.34 60.62 -32.71
N LEU A 425 14.15 60.03 -32.85
CA LEU A 425 13.02 60.66 -33.54
C LEU A 425 12.55 61.96 -32.84
N ASP A 426 12.51 61.97 -31.50
CA ASP A 426 12.09 63.15 -30.73
C ASP A 426 13.11 64.30 -30.83
N LYS A 427 14.42 64.01 -30.90
CA LYS A 427 15.44 65.04 -31.15
C LYS A 427 15.26 65.72 -32.49
N VAL A 428 15.02 64.95 -33.55
CA VAL A 428 14.81 65.49 -34.91
C VAL A 428 13.59 66.41 -34.97
N LYS A 429 12.52 66.08 -34.25
CA LYS A 429 11.33 66.95 -34.13
C LYS A 429 11.65 68.27 -33.41
N GLN A 430 12.46 68.22 -32.37
CA GLN A 430 12.87 69.42 -31.64
C GLN A 430 13.74 70.34 -32.51
N ASP A 431 14.67 69.76 -33.28
CA ASP A 431 15.50 70.52 -34.23
C ASP A 431 14.65 71.19 -35.32
N GLN A 432 13.59 70.52 -35.80
CA GLN A 432 12.63 71.09 -36.75
C GLN A 432 11.92 72.34 -36.20
N ASP A 433 11.42 72.27 -34.97
CA ASP A 433 10.71 73.39 -34.31
C ASP A 433 11.65 74.60 -34.08
N ASP A 434 12.92 74.34 -33.74
CA ASP A 434 13.93 75.39 -33.58
C ASP A 434 14.27 76.09 -34.91
N ILE A 435 14.26 75.38 -36.04
CA ILE A 435 14.43 75.97 -37.37
C ILE A 435 13.24 76.88 -37.71
N GLU A 436 12.02 76.44 -37.42
CA GLU A 436 10.80 77.20 -37.70
C GLU A 436 10.72 78.51 -36.89
N LYS A 437 11.14 78.47 -35.62
CA LYS A 437 11.29 79.67 -34.77
C LYS A 437 12.34 80.64 -35.32
N LYS A 438 13.47 80.14 -35.84
CA LYS A 438 14.50 80.99 -36.47
C LYS A 438 13.99 81.67 -37.73
N CYS A 439 13.25 80.96 -38.58
CA CYS A 439 12.61 81.53 -39.77
C CYS A 439 11.62 82.65 -39.41
N SER A 440 10.82 82.45 -38.36
CA SER A 440 9.84 83.44 -37.91
C SER A 440 10.51 84.74 -37.42
N LYS A 441 11.60 84.64 -36.65
CA LYS A 441 12.38 85.81 -36.21
C LYS A 441 13.01 86.59 -37.36
N LEU A 442 13.48 85.90 -38.40
CA LEU A 442 14.02 86.56 -39.60
C LEU A 442 12.94 87.36 -40.35
N CYS A 443 11.70 86.85 -40.38
CA CYS A 443 10.57 87.57 -40.96
C CYS A 443 10.25 88.86 -40.18
N GLU A 444 10.24 88.81 -38.85
CA GLU A 444 10.01 90.00 -38.01
C GLU A 444 11.12 91.06 -38.20
N LEU A 445 12.37 90.63 -38.29
CA LEU A 445 13.52 91.52 -38.56
C LEU A 445 13.39 92.20 -39.93
N LYS A 446 12.99 91.44 -40.96
CA LYS A 446 12.72 91.96 -42.30
C LYS A 446 11.65 93.05 -42.26
N ASP A 447 10.57 92.83 -41.51
CA ASP A 447 9.45 93.77 -41.44
C ASP A 447 9.77 95.03 -40.63
N ASN A 448 10.64 94.93 -39.60
CA ASN A 448 11.14 96.09 -38.86
C ASN A 448 12.03 96.99 -39.74
N ILE A 449 12.94 96.40 -40.53
CA ILE A 449 13.79 97.15 -41.47
C ILE A 449 12.94 97.89 -42.52
N ILE A 450 11.86 97.26 -43.00
CA ILE A 450 10.91 97.91 -43.93
C ILE A 450 10.23 99.11 -43.27
N ARG A 451 9.91 99.02 -41.97
CA ARG A 451 9.29 100.12 -41.21
C ARG A 451 10.24 101.30 -41.06
N ASP A 452 11.50 101.03 -40.68
CA ASP A 452 12.54 102.06 -40.52
C ASP A 452 12.82 102.80 -41.85
N ILE A 453 12.81 102.08 -42.98
CA ILE A 453 12.94 102.68 -44.33
C ILE A 453 11.79 103.66 -44.61
N ASN A 454 10.58 103.36 -44.16
CA ASN A 454 9.41 104.19 -44.40
C ASN A 454 9.38 105.42 -43.47
N ASP A 455 9.80 105.26 -42.22
CA ASP A 455 9.88 106.36 -41.26
C ASP A 455 10.97 107.37 -41.66
N LEU A 456 12.12 106.89 -42.16
CA LEU A 456 13.17 107.74 -42.75
C LEU A 456 12.70 108.48 -44.01
N ARG A 457 11.80 107.87 -44.80
CA ARG A 457 11.17 108.52 -45.97
C ARG A 457 10.17 109.61 -45.59
N ALA A 458 9.52 109.49 -44.43
CA ALA A 458 8.50 110.44 -43.98
C ALA A 458 9.10 111.73 -43.38
N GLN A 459 10.35 111.70 -42.91
CA GLN A 459 11.03 112.86 -42.31
C GLN A 459 11.61 113.86 -43.32
N ILE A 460 11.52 113.60 -44.62
CA ILE A 460 12.15 114.43 -45.65
C ILE A 460 11.10 114.99 -46.62
N VAL A 461 10.33 116.02 -46.24
CA VAL A 461 9.90 117.14 -47.12
C VAL A 461 9.51 118.40 -46.32
N GLU A 462 10.35 119.45 -46.36
CA GLU A 462 9.95 120.85 -46.61
C GLU A 462 11.14 121.67 -47.19
N ALA A 463 11.14 121.81 -48.54
CA ALA A 463 11.67 122.87 -49.43
C ALA A 463 13.20 123.22 -49.49
N PRO A 464 13.69 123.94 -50.53
CA PRO A 464 13.67 123.69 -51.99
C PRO A 464 15.05 123.98 -52.66
N ASP A 465 15.15 123.80 -54.00
CA ASP A 465 16.15 124.39 -54.94
C ASP A 465 17.15 123.52 -55.72
N LEU A 466 16.98 122.21 -55.84
CA LEU A 466 17.80 121.41 -56.78
C LEU A 466 17.02 120.45 -57.69
N LEU A 467 15.74 120.72 -57.95
CA LEU A 467 14.83 119.83 -58.70
C LEU A 467 14.32 120.38 -60.04
N LYS A 468 15.15 121.14 -60.77
CA LYS A 468 14.90 121.44 -62.20
C LYS A 468 15.68 120.53 -63.17
N ALA A 469 16.54 119.64 -62.67
CA ALA A 469 17.29 118.68 -63.50
C ALA A 469 16.63 117.28 -63.57
N ASP A 470 15.83 116.87 -62.59
CA ASP A 470 15.25 115.52 -62.54
C ASP A 470 13.91 115.36 -63.28
N HIS A 471 13.21 116.47 -63.57
CA HIS A 471 11.90 116.43 -64.24
C HIS A 471 12.00 115.90 -65.69
N GLU A 472 13.11 116.18 -66.39
CA GLU A 472 13.37 115.71 -67.76
C GLU A 472 13.89 114.25 -67.80
N ARG A 473 14.48 113.75 -66.72
CA ARG A 473 14.94 112.35 -66.62
C ARG A 473 13.77 111.40 -66.35
N LEU A 474 12.82 111.82 -65.51
CA LEU A 474 11.62 111.06 -65.18
C LEU A 474 10.63 110.91 -66.35
N LYS A 475 10.59 111.88 -67.28
CA LYS A 475 9.73 111.82 -68.48
C LYS A 475 10.17 110.75 -69.47
N ARG A 476 11.48 110.48 -69.59
CA ARG A 476 12.02 109.40 -70.43
C ARG A 476 11.83 108.01 -69.81
N MET A 477 12.04 107.87 -68.49
CA MET A 477 11.80 106.59 -67.79
C MET A 477 10.30 106.22 -67.74
N LYS A 478 9.40 107.21 -67.69
CA LYS A 478 7.95 106.97 -67.69
C LYS A 478 7.48 106.24 -68.96
N ASN A 479 8.00 106.63 -70.13
CA ASN A 479 7.58 106.05 -71.41
C ASN A 479 8.11 104.61 -71.60
N GLU A 480 9.31 104.31 -71.09
CA GLU A 480 9.90 102.96 -71.13
C GLU A 480 9.24 101.98 -70.13
N ILE A 481 8.69 102.49 -69.02
CA ILE A 481 7.95 101.70 -68.03
C ILE A 481 6.52 101.41 -68.49
N THR A 482 5.88 102.29 -69.27
CA THR A 482 4.51 102.06 -69.78
C THR A 482 4.41 100.94 -70.81
N GLU A 483 5.41 100.75 -71.68
CA GLU A 483 5.44 99.60 -72.62
C GLU A 483 5.81 98.29 -71.91
N LYS A 484 6.72 98.31 -70.93
CA LYS A 484 7.02 97.11 -70.12
C LYS A 484 5.85 96.69 -69.23
N LYS A 485 5.06 97.66 -68.72
CA LYS A 485 3.87 97.40 -67.91
C LYS A 485 2.75 96.73 -68.71
N THR A 486 2.49 97.15 -69.95
CA THR A 486 1.46 96.54 -70.81
C THR A 486 1.85 95.14 -71.27
N ALA A 487 3.14 94.89 -71.58
CA ALA A 487 3.66 93.55 -71.88
C ALA A 487 3.66 92.62 -70.65
N MET A 488 4.05 93.12 -69.47
CA MET A 488 4.09 92.34 -68.23
C MET A 488 2.69 92.06 -67.66
N MET A 489 1.73 92.97 -67.80
CA MET A 489 0.33 92.70 -67.41
C MET A 489 -0.32 91.63 -68.31
N ALA A 490 0.00 91.59 -69.61
CA ALA A 490 -0.45 90.51 -70.51
C ALA A 490 0.22 89.16 -70.18
N GLN A 491 1.48 89.16 -69.77
CA GLN A 491 2.19 87.96 -69.31
C GLN A 491 1.68 87.46 -67.95
N VAL A 492 1.30 88.38 -67.06
CA VAL A 492 0.70 88.07 -65.76
C VAL A 492 -0.73 87.55 -65.91
N SER A 493 -1.54 88.10 -66.82
CA SER A 493 -2.90 87.57 -67.07
C SER A 493 -2.87 86.17 -67.68
N ALA A 494 -1.94 85.90 -68.61
CA ALA A 494 -1.74 84.55 -69.17
C ALA A 494 -1.27 83.55 -68.09
N LYS A 495 -0.27 83.92 -67.28
CA LYS A 495 0.19 83.08 -66.16
C LYS A 495 -0.87 82.89 -65.08
N LYS A 496 -1.70 83.88 -64.80
CA LYS A 496 -2.81 83.78 -63.85
C LYS A 496 -3.90 82.82 -64.34
N GLN A 497 -4.19 82.82 -65.65
CA GLN A 497 -5.08 81.83 -66.27
C GLN A 497 -4.49 80.42 -66.18
N THR A 498 -3.19 80.25 -66.43
CA THR A 498 -2.50 78.97 -66.27
C THR A 498 -2.47 78.50 -64.81
N VAL A 499 -2.28 79.40 -63.85
CA VAL A 499 -2.34 79.09 -62.41
C VAL A 499 -3.74 78.61 -62.01
N ILE A 500 -4.80 79.24 -62.52
CA ILE A 500 -6.18 78.77 -62.25
C ILE A 500 -6.40 77.36 -62.81
N ILE A 501 -5.92 77.08 -64.02
CA ILE A 501 -6.01 75.73 -64.62
C ILE A 501 -5.17 74.73 -63.81
N LEU A 502 -3.97 75.11 -63.38
CA LEU A 502 -3.10 74.28 -62.55
C LEU A 502 -3.68 74.06 -61.14
N GLU A 503 -4.37 75.04 -60.55
CA GLU A 503 -5.07 74.90 -59.27
C GLU A 503 -6.28 73.97 -59.41
N GLN A 504 -7.01 74.03 -60.53
CA GLN A 504 -8.08 73.07 -60.86
C GLN A 504 -7.54 71.66 -61.09
N GLU A 505 -6.40 71.52 -61.79
CA GLU A 505 -5.74 70.23 -62.01
C GLU A 505 -5.13 69.68 -60.70
N LEU A 506 -4.58 70.55 -59.85
CA LEU A 506 -4.05 70.21 -58.53
C LEU A 506 -5.17 69.73 -57.60
N THR A 507 -6.30 70.42 -57.56
CA THR A 507 -7.46 69.97 -56.78
C THR A 507 -8.07 68.68 -57.33
N ALA A 508 -8.04 68.45 -58.65
CA ALA A 508 -8.41 67.17 -59.25
C ALA A 508 -7.41 66.05 -58.91
N GLN A 509 -6.12 66.33 -58.91
CA GLN A 509 -5.03 65.44 -58.49
C GLN A 509 -5.14 65.10 -56.99
N GLU A 510 -5.42 66.07 -56.13
CA GLU A 510 -5.64 65.85 -54.70
C GLU A 510 -6.85 64.96 -54.43
N LYS A 511 -7.95 65.13 -55.19
CA LYS A 511 -9.11 64.24 -55.10
C LYS A 511 -8.76 62.81 -55.57
N ARG A 512 -8.01 62.68 -56.66
CA ARG A 512 -7.51 61.37 -57.13
C ARG A 512 -6.57 60.73 -56.12
N LEU A 513 -5.69 61.52 -55.49
CA LEU A 513 -4.76 61.04 -54.48
C LEU A 513 -5.51 60.56 -53.24
N ARG A 514 -6.53 61.29 -52.76
CA ARG A 514 -7.39 60.81 -51.65
C ARG A 514 -8.10 59.51 -51.99
N LEU A 515 -8.69 59.42 -53.19
CA LEU A 515 -9.33 58.19 -53.64
C LEU A 515 -8.33 57.03 -53.75
N LEU A 516 -7.10 57.30 -54.20
CA LEU A 516 -6.03 56.32 -54.28
C LEU A 516 -5.58 55.87 -52.87
N THR A 517 -5.44 56.81 -51.92
CA THR A 517 -5.12 56.51 -50.52
C THR A 517 -6.19 55.63 -49.89
N ASP A 518 -7.48 55.96 -50.06
CA ASP A 518 -8.61 55.15 -49.60
C ASP A 518 -8.61 53.73 -50.22
N VAL A 519 -8.32 53.62 -51.51
CA VAL A 519 -8.20 52.33 -52.21
C VAL A 519 -6.99 51.55 -51.70
N THR A 520 -5.84 52.19 -51.45
CA THR A 520 -4.66 51.52 -50.90
C THR A 520 -4.88 51.03 -49.48
N GLU A 521 -5.53 51.83 -48.61
CA GLU A 521 -5.88 51.38 -47.26
C GLU A 521 -6.89 50.23 -47.27
N LYS A 522 -7.89 50.28 -48.15
CA LYS A 522 -8.84 49.18 -48.32
C LYS A 522 -8.14 47.92 -48.84
N ASN A 523 -7.21 48.05 -49.79
CA ASN A 523 -6.41 46.92 -50.29
C ASN A 523 -5.47 46.35 -49.23
N GLU A 524 -4.88 47.18 -48.36
CA GLU A 524 -4.07 46.71 -47.24
C GLU A 524 -4.93 45.95 -46.22
N ARG A 525 -6.15 46.44 -45.92
CA ARG A 525 -7.12 45.72 -45.08
C ARG A 525 -7.56 44.40 -45.72
N ILE A 526 -7.84 44.39 -47.02
CA ILE A 526 -8.17 43.16 -47.78
C ILE A 526 -6.99 42.17 -47.72
N SER A 527 -5.75 42.64 -47.87
CA SER A 527 -4.56 41.78 -47.79
C SER A 527 -4.37 41.19 -46.38
N LYS A 528 -4.59 41.98 -45.31
CA LYS A 528 -4.59 41.47 -43.93
C LYS A 528 -5.69 40.42 -43.70
N LEU A 529 -6.90 40.69 -44.18
CA LEU A 529 -8.02 39.75 -44.10
C LEU A 529 -7.77 38.47 -44.92
N LEU A 530 -7.14 38.57 -46.09
CA LEU A 530 -6.75 37.41 -46.90
C LEU A 530 -5.72 36.54 -46.16
N ASN A 531 -4.70 37.15 -45.54
CA ASN A 531 -3.71 36.42 -44.75
C ASN A 531 -4.33 35.75 -43.51
N GLU A 532 -5.29 36.41 -42.86
CA GLU A 532 -6.06 35.82 -41.75
C GLU A 532 -6.93 34.66 -42.22
N ILE A 533 -7.63 34.80 -43.36
CA ILE A 533 -8.41 33.73 -43.99
C ILE A 533 -7.52 32.54 -44.38
N GLU A 534 -6.33 32.80 -44.91
CA GLU A 534 -5.36 31.76 -45.28
C GLU A 534 -4.82 31.04 -44.04
N SER A 535 -4.47 31.76 -42.97
CA SER A 535 -4.11 31.17 -41.67
C SER A 535 -5.24 30.34 -41.06
N MET A 536 -6.49 30.80 -41.20
CA MET A 536 -7.67 30.05 -40.75
C MET A 536 -7.94 28.81 -41.61
N LEU A 537 -7.74 28.88 -42.93
CA LEU A 537 -7.85 27.73 -43.83
C LEU A 537 -6.78 26.68 -43.52
N GLN A 538 -5.56 27.09 -43.26
CA GLN A 538 -4.47 26.18 -42.89
C GLN A 538 -4.77 25.47 -41.56
N LYS A 539 -5.21 26.21 -40.55
CA LYS A 539 -5.68 25.62 -39.27
C LYS A 539 -6.88 24.70 -39.46
N LYS A 540 -7.81 25.03 -40.37
CA LYS A 540 -8.96 24.18 -40.70
C LYS A 540 -8.50 22.86 -41.30
N CYS A 541 -7.56 22.86 -42.25
CA CYS A 541 -7.01 21.64 -42.84
C CYS A 541 -6.26 20.78 -41.81
N GLU A 542 -5.46 21.38 -40.93
CA GLU A 542 -4.79 20.67 -39.83
C GLU A 542 -5.79 20.04 -38.85
N LEU A 543 -6.89 20.74 -38.55
CA LEU A 543 -7.98 20.23 -37.72
C LEU A 543 -8.78 19.11 -38.41
N GLU A 544 -9.02 19.21 -39.72
CA GLU A 544 -9.67 18.18 -40.52
C GLU A 544 -8.82 16.90 -40.56
N GLU A 545 -7.50 17.02 -40.76
CA GLU A 545 -6.57 15.89 -40.74
C GLU A 545 -6.45 15.25 -39.34
N SER A 546 -6.42 16.07 -38.28
CA SER A 546 -6.46 15.56 -36.90
C SER A 546 -7.78 14.84 -36.58
N SER A 547 -8.90 15.37 -37.08
CA SER A 547 -10.23 14.76 -36.95
C SER A 547 -10.32 13.43 -37.69
N GLU A 548 -9.79 13.33 -38.90
CA GLU A 548 -9.76 12.08 -39.69
C GLU A 548 -8.97 11.00 -38.95
N ASN A 549 -7.77 11.35 -38.46
CA ASN A 549 -6.91 10.46 -37.68
C ASN A 549 -7.56 10.01 -36.35
N LEU A 550 -8.34 10.87 -35.72
CA LEU A 550 -9.09 10.52 -34.51
C LEU A 550 -10.26 9.58 -34.82
N LYS A 551 -10.97 9.78 -35.94
CA LYS A 551 -12.04 8.87 -36.39
C LYS A 551 -11.51 7.47 -36.66
N GLU A 552 -10.37 7.35 -37.34
CA GLU A 552 -9.74 6.06 -37.62
C GLU A 552 -9.34 5.33 -36.32
N LYS A 553 -8.78 6.05 -35.34
CA LYS A 553 -8.48 5.48 -34.01
C LYS A 553 -9.72 5.02 -33.27
N ILE A 554 -10.81 5.78 -33.32
CA ILE A 554 -12.09 5.39 -32.71
C ILE A 554 -12.59 4.11 -33.35
N GLU A 555 -12.55 3.99 -34.67
CA GLU A 555 -13.02 2.81 -35.38
C GLU A 555 -12.21 1.54 -35.05
N ILE A 556 -10.88 1.67 -34.91
CA ILE A 556 -10.01 0.57 -34.46
C ILE A 556 -10.36 0.16 -33.03
N MET A 557 -10.54 1.13 -32.13
CA MET A 557 -10.92 0.86 -30.74
C MET A 557 -12.32 0.24 -30.62
N GLU A 558 -13.26 0.61 -31.47
CA GLU A 558 -14.60 0.02 -31.52
C GLU A 558 -14.56 -1.44 -31.99
N ARG A 559 -13.71 -1.77 -32.98
CA ARG A 559 -13.45 -3.15 -33.40
C ARG A 559 -12.83 -4.00 -32.29
N GLU A 560 -11.82 -3.48 -31.60
CA GLU A 560 -11.20 -4.18 -30.46
C GLU A 560 -12.19 -4.39 -29.31
N ARG A 561 -12.99 -3.37 -29.01
CA ARG A 561 -14.05 -3.47 -28.00
C ARG A 561 -15.05 -4.55 -28.37
N ALA A 562 -15.48 -4.65 -29.63
CA ALA A 562 -16.40 -5.68 -30.09
C ALA A 562 -15.82 -7.09 -29.94
N ASP A 563 -14.54 -7.28 -30.28
CA ASP A 563 -13.87 -8.58 -30.14
C ASP A 563 -13.71 -9.02 -28.68
N ILE A 564 -13.38 -8.09 -27.79
CA ILE A 564 -13.34 -8.32 -26.34
C ILE A 564 -14.74 -8.66 -25.82
N ASN A 565 -15.78 -7.94 -26.27
CA ASN A 565 -17.15 -8.19 -25.83
C ASN A 565 -17.65 -9.57 -26.26
N ASN A 566 -17.28 -10.02 -27.46
CA ASN A 566 -17.59 -11.37 -27.95
C ASN A 566 -16.89 -12.44 -27.09
N LYS A 567 -15.62 -12.23 -26.72
CA LYS A 567 -14.89 -13.13 -25.80
C LYS A 567 -15.53 -13.17 -24.42
N ILE A 568 -15.92 -12.04 -23.85
CA ILE A 568 -16.64 -11.97 -22.57
C ILE A 568 -17.96 -12.75 -22.65
N ASN A 569 -18.74 -12.57 -23.71
CA ASN A 569 -19.99 -13.31 -23.90
C ASN A 569 -19.77 -14.82 -24.01
N TYR A 570 -18.72 -15.25 -24.70
CA TYR A 570 -18.35 -16.66 -24.77
C TYR A 570 -18.04 -17.22 -23.39
N PHE A 571 -17.15 -16.58 -22.62
CA PHE A 571 -16.79 -17.04 -21.28
C PHE A 571 -17.96 -16.98 -20.30
N THR A 572 -18.84 -15.99 -20.42
CA THR A 572 -20.04 -15.88 -19.58
C THR A 572 -20.97 -17.07 -19.81
N LYS A 573 -21.22 -17.45 -21.08
CA LYS A 573 -22.02 -18.64 -21.41
C LYS A 573 -21.37 -19.94 -20.94
N GLU A 574 -20.05 -20.05 -21.07
CA GLU A 574 -19.31 -21.23 -20.60
C GLU A 574 -19.43 -21.39 -19.08
N MET A 575 -19.23 -20.30 -18.34
CA MET A 575 -19.38 -20.25 -16.88
C MET A 575 -20.81 -20.58 -16.43
N GLU A 576 -21.81 -20.13 -17.17
CA GLU A 576 -23.22 -20.40 -16.85
C GLU A 576 -23.58 -21.88 -17.07
N ARG A 577 -23.02 -22.54 -18.10
CA ARG A 577 -23.16 -23.99 -18.29
C ARG A 577 -22.52 -24.78 -17.15
N GLU A 578 -21.30 -24.42 -16.76
CA GLU A 578 -20.59 -25.06 -15.64
C GLU A 578 -21.35 -24.87 -14.33
N HIS A 579 -21.81 -23.64 -14.04
CA HIS A 579 -22.61 -23.36 -12.85
C HIS A 579 -23.88 -24.20 -12.79
N ASN A 580 -24.62 -24.29 -13.91
CA ASN A 580 -25.84 -25.10 -13.98
C ASN A 580 -25.56 -26.61 -13.82
N SER A 581 -24.43 -27.10 -14.33
CA SER A 581 -23.97 -28.48 -14.12
C SER A 581 -23.69 -28.78 -12.65
N TYR A 582 -22.93 -27.90 -11.98
CA TYR A 582 -22.64 -28.05 -10.54
C TYR A 582 -23.89 -27.90 -9.68
N LYS A 583 -24.82 -27.01 -10.04
CA LYS A 583 -26.09 -26.84 -9.34
C LYS A 583 -26.94 -28.11 -9.40
N SER A 584 -27.08 -28.73 -10.58
CA SER A 584 -27.78 -30.02 -10.70
C SER A 584 -27.13 -31.13 -9.86
N LYS A 585 -25.79 -31.19 -9.81
CA LYS A 585 -25.08 -32.16 -8.96
C LYS A 585 -25.29 -31.91 -7.47
N TYR A 586 -25.27 -30.64 -7.07
CA TYR A 586 -25.55 -30.24 -5.68
C TYR A 586 -26.97 -30.60 -5.26
N ASP A 587 -27.96 -30.32 -6.12
CA ASP A 587 -29.36 -30.64 -5.84
C ASP A 587 -29.60 -32.17 -5.77
N ALA A 588 -28.87 -32.96 -6.57
CA ALA A 588 -28.91 -34.41 -6.48
C ALA A 588 -28.30 -34.93 -5.16
N LEU A 589 -27.16 -34.39 -4.75
CA LEU A 589 -26.49 -34.78 -3.51
C LEU A 589 -27.31 -34.41 -2.27
N ASN A 590 -27.95 -33.23 -2.27
CA ASN A 590 -28.85 -32.84 -1.17
C ASN A 590 -30.02 -33.80 -1.01
N LYS A 591 -30.60 -34.29 -2.12
CA LYS A 591 -31.67 -35.31 -2.05
C LYS A 591 -31.18 -36.63 -1.46
N GLU A 592 -29.93 -37.01 -1.70
CA GLU A 592 -29.32 -38.22 -1.15
C GLU A 592 -28.97 -38.07 0.33
N ILE A 593 -28.52 -36.89 0.75
CA ILE A 593 -28.32 -36.58 2.18
C ILE A 593 -29.66 -36.67 2.94
N ASP A 594 -30.74 -36.11 2.39
CA ASP A 594 -32.06 -36.17 3.01
C ASP A 594 -32.58 -37.61 3.15
N SER A 595 -32.29 -38.50 2.18
CA SER A 595 -32.67 -39.91 2.28
C SER A 595 -31.86 -40.65 3.36
N MET A 596 -30.55 -40.37 3.47
CA MET A 596 -29.68 -40.95 4.51
C MET A 596 -30.07 -40.49 5.92
N ILE A 597 -30.42 -39.20 6.10
CA ILE A 597 -30.89 -38.69 7.40
C ILE A 597 -32.15 -39.43 7.86
N LYS A 598 -33.11 -39.65 6.94
CA LYS A 598 -34.30 -40.45 7.24
C LYS A 598 -33.95 -41.87 7.66
N GLN A 599 -33.02 -42.53 6.97
CA GLN A 599 -32.59 -43.88 7.30
C GLN A 599 -31.89 -43.95 8.68
N SER A 600 -31.00 -43.00 8.99
CA SER A 600 -30.33 -42.92 10.28
C SER A 600 -31.32 -42.70 11.43
N SER A 601 -32.34 -41.85 11.21
CA SER A 601 -33.39 -41.63 12.21
C SER A 601 -34.15 -42.91 12.56
N HIS A 602 -34.46 -43.73 11.54
CA HIS A 602 -35.13 -45.01 11.74
C HIS A 602 -34.24 -46.01 12.50
N GLN A 603 -32.95 -46.08 12.18
CA GLN A 603 -32.00 -46.93 12.90
C GLN A 603 -31.83 -46.53 14.36
N SER A 604 -31.84 -45.23 14.67
CA SER A 604 -31.77 -44.73 16.04
C SER A 604 -32.96 -45.19 16.90
N GLU A 605 -34.16 -45.23 16.33
CA GLU A 605 -35.34 -45.78 17.01
C GLU A 605 -35.21 -47.28 17.28
N THR A 606 -34.68 -48.05 16.33
CA THR A 606 -34.45 -49.48 16.50
C THR A 606 -33.44 -49.76 17.62
N ILE A 607 -32.36 -48.98 17.72
CA ILE A 607 -31.35 -49.12 18.79
C ILE A 607 -31.98 -48.85 20.16
N LYS A 608 -32.80 -47.82 20.30
CA LYS A 608 -33.49 -47.51 21.56
C LYS A 608 -34.40 -48.66 22.03
N SER A 609 -35.08 -49.30 21.09
CA SER A 609 -35.89 -50.50 21.35
C SER A 609 -35.04 -51.67 21.86
N LEU A 610 -33.90 -51.93 21.21
CA LEU A 610 -32.97 -53.00 21.62
C LEU A 610 -32.36 -52.74 23.01
N ASP A 611 -31.95 -51.51 23.31
CA ASP A 611 -31.43 -51.13 24.63
C ASP A 611 -32.46 -51.35 25.74
N PHE A 612 -33.75 -51.13 25.44
CA PHE A 612 -34.82 -51.40 26.39
C PHE A 612 -34.93 -52.91 26.71
N GLU A 613 -34.87 -53.77 25.69
CA GLU A 613 -34.87 -55.23 25.88
C GLU A 613 -33.61 -55.76 26.59
N ILE A 614 -32.43 -55.21 26.28
CA ILE A 614 -31.18 -55.57 26.98
C ILE A 614 -31.26 -55.25 28.47
N ASN A 615 -31.77 -54.07 28.82
CA ASN A 615 -31.94 -53.66 30.22
C ASN A 615 -32.90 -54.59 30.98
N LYS A 616 -33.98 -55.04 30.32
CA LYS A 616 -34.92 -56.00 30.88
C LYS A 616 -34.26 -57.35 31.16
N CYS A 617 -33.45 -57.86 30.23
CA CYS A 617 -32.67 -59.10 30.43
C CYS A 617 -31.65 -58.99 31.58
N ASN A 618 -30.96 -57.85 31.69
CA ASN A 618 -30.00 -57.62 32.77
C ASN A 618 -30.65 -57.59 34.16
N LEU A 619 -31.87 -57.04 34.25
CA LEU A 619 -32.64 -57.06 35.50
C LEU A 619 -32.98 -58.50 35.91
N ARG A 620 -33.43 -59.32 34.95
CA ARG A 620 -33.74 -60.74 35.18
C ARG A 620 -32.53 -61.55 35.63
N LYS A 621 -31.35 -61.26 35.06
CA LYS A 621 -30.09 -61.89 35.47
C LYS A 621 -29.77 -61.61 36.94
N LYS A 622 -29.96 -60.37 37.41
CA LYS A 622 -29.73 -59.99 38.81
C LYS A 622 -30.68 -60.71 39.78
N GLU A 623 -31.94 -60.88 39.40
CA GLU A 623 -32.91 -61.66 40.20
C GLU A 623 -32.39 -63.10 40.39
N LEU A 624 -32.00 -63.77 39.31
CA LEU A 624 -31.45 -65.13 39.33
C LEU A 624 -30.16 -65.25 40.16
N GLU A 625 -29.23 -64.28 40.06
CA GLU A 625 -28.01 -64.27 40.87
C GLU A 625 -28.34 -64.21 42.38
N THR A 626 -29.39 -63.48 42.75
CA THR A 626 -29.85 -63.35 44.14
C THR A 626 -30.45 -64.66 44.65
N ASP A 627 -31.23 -65.34 43.81
CA ASP A 627 -31.81 -66.65 44.13
C ASP A 627 -30.71 -67.70 44.38
N VAL A 628 -29.68 -67.74 43.52
CA VAL A 628 -28.54 -68.67 43.67
C VAL A 628 -27.81 -68.44 44.99
N ILE A 629 -27.54 -67.19 45.36
CA ILE A 629 -26.89 -66.86 46.64
C ILE A 629 -27.72 -67.35 47.83
N THR A 630 -29.05 -67.25 47.73
CA THR A 630 -29.96 -67.71 48.79
C THR A 630 -29.90 -69.22 48.95
N ILE A 631 -29.98 -69.97 47.84
CA ILE A 631 -29.87 -71.43 47.84
C ILE A 631 -28.52 -71.88 48.44
N MET A 632 -27.42 -71.20 48.10
CA MET A 632 -26.10 -71.53 48.67
C MET A 632 -26.07 -71.38 50.19
N LYS A 633 -26.69 -70.33 50.74
CA LYS A 633 -26.78 -70.14 52.19
C LYS A 633 -27.59 -71.25 52.87
N ASP A 634 -28.71 -71.64 52.28
CA ASP A 634 -29.54 -72.72 52.82
C ASP A 634 -28.78 -74.06 52.85
N PHE A 635 -27.97 -74.32 51.81
CA PHE A 635 -27.12 -75.50 51.73
C PHE A 635 -26.02 -75.51 52.81
N GLU A 636 -25.39 -74.36 53.06
CA GLU A 636 -24.40 -74.17 54.12
C GLU A 636 -25.02 -74.45 55.51
N PHE A 637 -26.24 -73.96 55.73
CA PHE A 637 -26.98 -74.18 56.98
C PHE A 637 -27.29 -75.67 57.21
N ALA A 638 -27.80 -76.36 56.18
CA ALA A 638 -28.09 -77.79 56.25
C ALA A 638 -26.84 -78.64 56.53
N LYS A 639 -25.71 -78.31 55.89
CA LYS A 639 -24.42 -78.96 56.13
C LYS A 639 -23.96 -78.81 57.59
N ASN A 640 -24.11 -77.63 58.17
CA ASN A 640 -23.74 -77.38 59.57
C ASN A 640 -24.62 -78.17 60.55
N ALA A 641 -25.93 -78.24 60.30
CA ALA A 641 -26.86 -79.05 61.10
C ALA A 641 -26.51 -80.55 61.05
N LEU A 642 -26.13 -81.07 59.87
CA LEU A 642 -25.72 -82.47 59.71
C LEU A 642 -24.46 -82.79 60.54
N ASN A 643 -23.48 -81.88 60.55
CA ASN A 643 -22.26 -82.02 61.34
C ASN A 643 -22.53 -82.06 62.85
N GLU A 644 -23.49 -81.27 63.34
CA GLU A 644 -23.90 -81.31 64.75
C GLU A 644 -24.55 -82.65 65.13
N LEU A 645 -25.47 -83.15 64.30
CA LEU A 645 -26.11 -84.45 64.53
C LEU A 645 -25.09 -85.59 64.60
N GLN A 646 -24.10 -85.59 63.70
CA GLN A 646 -23.04 -86.60 63.69
C GLN A 646 -22.16 -86.55 64.96
N LYS A 647 -21.90 -85.35 65.50
CA LYS A 647 -21.22 -85.18 66.78
C LYS A 647 -22.02 -85.76 67.95
N ASN A 648 -23.33 -85.50 67.99
CA ASN A 648 -24.21 -85.98 69.06
C ASN A 648 -24.34 -87.50 69.04
N PHE A 649 -24.49 -88.11 67.87
CA PHE A 649 -24.59 -89.57 67.71
C PHE A 649 -23.34 -90.29 68.22
N ASN A 650 -22.14 -89.75 67.93
CA ASN A 650 -20.89 -90.30 68.45
C ASN A 650 -20.80 -90.24 69.98
N LEU A 651 -21.27 -89.16 70.60
CA LEU A 651 -21.30 -88.98 72.05
C LEU A 651 -22.25 -89.99 72.74
N GLU A 652 -23.40 -90.24 72.12
CA GLU A 652 -24.42 -91.16 72.64
C GLU A 652 -24.00 -92.62 72.52
N THR A 653 -23.31 -92.96 71.41
CA THR A 653 -22.68 -94.29 71.23
C THR A 653 -21.61 -94.56 72.29
N ILE A 654 -20.78 -93.56 72.62
CA ILE A 654 -19.76 -93.65 73.69
C ILE A 654 -20.42 -93.84 75.07
N LYS A 655 -21.52 -93.15 75.35
CA LYS A 655 -22.29 -93.33 76.60
C LYS A 655 -22.88 -94.73 76.73
N ASN A 656 -23.46 -95.27 75.67
CA ASN A 656 -24.04 -96.62 75.68
C ASN A 656 -22.98 -97.72 75.85
N LEU A 657 -21.79 -97.54 75.26
CA LEU A 657 -20.63 -98.42 75.51
C LEU A 657 -20.18 -98.37 76.97
N MET A 658 -20.12 -97.19 77.60
CA MET A 658 -19.80 -97.08 79.03
C MET A 658 -20.86 -97.74 79.93
N HIS A 659 -22.14 -97.66 79.56
CA HIS A 659 -23.23 -98.30 80.31
C HIS A 659 -23.22 -99.83 80.21
N HIS A 660 -22.71 -100.39 79.10
CA HIS A 660 -22.52 -101.84 78.96
C HIS A 660 -21.36 -102.36 79.81
N VAL A 661 -20.27 -101.58 79.93
CA VAL A 661 -19.12 -101.92 80.80
C VAL A 661 -19.51 -101.88 82.30
N GLN A 662 -20.47 -101.04 82.70
CA GLN A 662 -20.98 -101.03 84.08
C GLN A 662 -21.93 -102.20 84.42
N ASN A 663 -22.59 -102.80 83.43
CA ASN A 663 -23.49 -103.93 83.66
C ASN A 663 -22.78 -105.30 83.67
N GLU A 664 -21.57 -105.42 83.12
CA GLU A 664 -20.74 -106.64 83.26
C GLU A 664 -20.01 -106.76 84.61
N HIS A 665 -20.22 -105.82 85.55
CA HIS A 665 -19.66 -105.87 86.92
C HIS A 665 -20.67 -106.22 88.01
N ASN A 666 -21.92 -106.54 87.67
CA ASN A 666 -22.99 -106.85 88.63
C ASN A 666 -23.49 -108.31 88.60
N ASP A 667 -22.78 -109.24 87.95
CA ASP A 667 -23.02 -110.70 87.99
C ASP A 667 -21.97 -111.44 88.86
N TYR A 668 -21.56 -110.82 89.98
CA TYR A 668 -20.82 -111.46 91.09
C TYR A 668 -21.48 -111.19 92.44
#